data_AF-A0A2H6N8S4-F1
#
_entry.id   AF-A0A2H6N8S4-F1
#
_cell.length_a   1.000
_cell.length_b   1.000
_cell.length_c   1.000
_cell.angle_alpha   90.00
_cell.angle_beta   90.00
_cell.angle_gamma   90.00
#
_symmetry.space_group_name_H-M   'P 1'
#
loop_
_entity.id
_entity.type
_entity.pdbx_description
1 polymer ?
#
loop_
_entity_poly.entity_id
_entity_poly.type
_entity_poly.pdbx_seq_one_letter_code
_entity_poly.pdbx_strand_id
1 'polypeptide(L)'
;MTIEIRLYFSNFEKGRINMNLFTQISTKNIFSATNMSGLSGQFEDQLNLSSNSPSMSISKLFPALLQCFGIILCGYIAGRVNIITSTQAKGLGNFVSRFALPALLFKNMVLLNFSNVNWSFLYSILIAKASVFFLVCALTLLIVTPEKRFSKAGLFPIFATQSNDFALGYPIVEALYQNTYPEYLQYIYLVAPISLMMLNPLGFIFCEIQKSKDNQNLSYSKMKIVGLGLLHVLQNPIVFMVFIGIASNYILKQEIPLYLENFLDSLANSFSGSALFYLGLTMVGQIKKLTRGTFVALILLITAKLLLMPLLCREMVELLDKSQSLVNHTSLSNYAFLYGIFPTAPGVAIFATQFNMEIEVITSGMVISTFVSAPIMYVSAWLLTIPSMDPDRLAAAIQNVSFDISIVSLVSLIWSLGVILLSKKYKQLPHMLTTNLLIAQCVACVGMVMWNFTIQKKSIFVQILVFIVLYCSLYSAFLWTGLLALSLLLLKRRENLKIPVGIITVAGWGIPVVIVGILLIAGKHTGEIDSAFFYGKHQVITTAVIVTISILFSGVSLMCMNRSGTAGTNYEVLNQQFQHQVEEPEREANQHYKPSSSVSHSETDSPTERENLVEFYTCQKQNGELCCSEEESASTTGLRENCSFSVETANQCLSPCSSQRCLLAQEEQLLQTGDQQLARHVLLCLLLIVGLFANLSSCLWWLFNQEPGRLYVELQFFCAVFNFGQGFISFGMFGLDKHLIILPFKRRLEFLWGARTVEQRESSVPEEIRMTCQQFVSYHRDVCVRSIVQDRRCGTKTVTGVFFGCDLVNWLLEVGLALDRGEAVVYGEKLVKGGIIQHITNDFEFRDERLYYHFTAMTTAIQDSRGNEDALRS
;
A
#
# COMPACT_ATOMS: atom_id res chain seq x y z
N MET A 1 -1.00 10.78 42.15
CA MET A 1 -1.37 11.04 40.73
C MET A 1 -1.28 12.52 40.34
N THR A 2 -2.26 13.38 40.61
CA THR A 2 -2.32 14.74 40.01
C THR A 2 -1.15 15.67 40.36
N ILE A 3 -0.51 15.46 41.52
CA ILE A 3 0.65 16.24 41.98
C ILE A 3 1.96 15.76 41.33
N GLU A 4 2.14 14.45 41.12
CA GLU A 4 3.33 13.88 40.47
C GLU A 4 3.44 14.26 39.00
N ILE A 5 2.31 14.36 38.29
CA ILE A 5 2.27 14.81 36.89
C ILE A 5 2.77 16.26 36.76
N ARG A 6 2.47 17.13 37.76
CA ARG A 6 3.02 18.50 37.80
C ARG A 6 4.53 18.52 38.02
N LEU A 7 5.08 17.62 38.84
CA LEU A 7 6.52 17.48 39.03
C LEU A 7 7.22 16.97 37.75
N TYR A 8 6.60 16.04 37.01
CA TYR A 8 7.14 15.55 35.75
C TYR A 8 7.21 16.64 34.67
N PHE A 9 6.15 17.44 34.50
CA PHE A 9 6.16 18.56 33.55
C PHE A 9 7.11 19.69 33.96
N SER A 10 7.20 20.03 35.26
CA SER A 10 8.12 21.07 35.77
C SER A 10 9.61 20.73 35.53
N ASN A 11 9.95 19.45 35.45
CA ASN A 11 11.30 19.00 35.08
C ASN A 11 11.53 18.97 33.56
N PHE A 12 10.48 18.75 32.75
CA PHE A 12 10.59 18.75 31.29
C PHE A 12 10.85 20.16 30.73
N GLU A 13 10.25 21.19 31.34
CA GLU A 13 10.41 22.59 30.92
C GLU A 13 11.80 23.17 31.26
N LYS A 14 12.47 22.64 32.30
CA LYS A 14 13.88 22.97 32.63
C LYS A 14 14.91 22.20 31.80
N GLY A 15 14.48 21.30 30.92
CA GLY A 15 15.33 20.42 30.11
C GLY A 15 15.85 21.01 28.80
N ARG A 16 15.74 22.33 28.56
CA ARG A 16 16.21 22.97 27.32
C ARG A 16 17.32 24.00 27.56
N ILE A 17 18.33 23.91 26.68
CA ILE A 17 19.47 24.83 26.53
C ILE A 17 20.42 24.87 27.74
N ASN A 18 21.42 23.97 27.75
CA ASN A 18 22.72 24.30 28.34
C ASN A 18 23.88 23.56 27.64
N MET A 19 24.11 23.93 26.37
CA MET A 19 25.08 23.29 25.46
C MET A 19 26.57 23.56 25.84
N ASN A 20 26.81 24.29 26.93
CA ASN A 20 28.15 24.69 27.39
C ASN A 20 28.72 23.84 28.54
N LEU A 21 27.97 22.88 29.08
CA LEU A 21 28.45 22.08 30.24
C LEU A 21 29.38 20.93 29.83
N PHE A 22 29.22 20.37 28.62
CA PHE A 22 30.04 19.25 28.15
C PHE A 22 31.51 19.61 27.89
N THR A 23 31.80 20.87 27.55
CA THR A 23 33.18 21.38 27.32
C THR A 23 33.98 21.57 28.62
N GLN A 24 33.33 21.74 29.77
CA GLN A 24 34.02 21.91 31.07
C GLN A 24 34.33 20.60 31.80
N ILE A 25 33.69 19.48 31.44
CA ILE A 25 33.94 18.18 32.09
C ILE A 25 35.22 17.52 31.55
N SER A 26 35.53 17.70 30.26
CA SER A 26 36.74 17.15 29.64
C SER A 26 38.04 17.80 30.16
N THR A 27 37.98 19.04 30.64
CA THR A 27 39.16 19.85 31.02
C THR A 27 39.61 19.71 32.48
N LYS A 28 38.93 18.92 33.32
CA LYS A 28 39.18 18.88 34.78
C LYS A 28 39.95 17.67 35.33
N ASN A 29 40.25 16.67 34.50
CA ASN A 29 40.88 15.41 34.94
C ASN A 29 42.36 15.22 34.51
N ILE A 30 43.03 16.27 33.99
CA ILE A 30 44.40 16.17 33.41
C ILE A 30 45.42 17.08 34.14
N PHE A 31 45.11 17.58 35.34
CA PHE A 31 46.04 18.45 36.10
C PHE A 31 46.18 18.05 37.59
N SER A 32 47.14 17.16 37.88
CA SER A 32 47.63 16.93 39.26
C SER A 32 49.01 16.23 39.35
N ALA A 33 50.04 16.70 38.64
CA ALA A 33 51.45 16.35 38.91
C ALA A 33 52.48 17.36 38.34
N THR A 34 52.95 18.26 39.22
CA THR A 34 54.29 18.91 39.25
C THR A 34 55.13 19.12 37.96
N ASN A 35 55.30 20.40 37.62
CA ASN A 35 56.57 21.09 37.31
C ASN A 35 57.70 20.35 36.56
N MET A 36 57.94 20.74 35.30
CA MET A 36 59.23 21.36 34.96
C MET A 36 59.07 22.37 33.82
N SER A 37 59.90 23.41 33.80
CA SER A 37 59.76 24.56 32.90
C SER A 37 60.78 24.54 31.74
N GLY A 38 60.28 24.67 30.51
CA GLY A 38 61.09 25.09 29.35
C GLY A 38 61.22 24.07 28.23
N LEU A 39 60.30 24.11 27.26
CA LEU A 39 60.50 23.77 25.82
C LEU A 39 59.20 24.02 25.02
N SER A 40 58.70 25.26 25.06
CA SER A 40 57.60 25.72 24.19
C SER A 40 58.12 25.92 22.76
N GLY A 41 57.65 25.10 21.80
CA GLY A 41 57.96 25.32 20.38
C GLY A 41 57.85 24.14 19.40
N GLN A 42 57.65 22.90 19.86
CA GLN A 42 57.62 21.72 18.95
C GLN A 42 56.50 20.69 19.21
N PHE A 43 55.51 20.98 20.06
CA PHE A 43 54.49 20.00 20.48
C PHE A 43 53.06 20.25 19.96
N GLU A 44 52.82 21.29 19.15
CA GLU A 44 51.49 21.55 18.56
C GLU A 44 51.29 20.86 17.19
N ASP A 45 52.35 20.64 16.41
CA ASP A 45 52.25 20.02 15.07
C ASP A 45 51.93 18.51 15.09
N GLN A 46 52.26 17.78 16.17
CA GLN A 46 52.07 16.32 16.23
C GLN A 46 50.70 15.87 16.74
N LEU A 47 49.90 16.75 17.37
CA LEU A 47 48.59 16.39 17.92
C LEU A 47 47.41 16.57 16.95
N ASN A 48 47.62 17.24 15.81
CA ASN A 48 46.60 17.41 14.76
C ASN A 48 46.56 16.26 13.73
N LEU A 49 47.41 15.24 13.86
CA LEU A 49 47.62 14.19 12.84
C LEU A 49 46.78 12.91 13.03
N SER A 50 45.91 12.82 14.04
CA SER A 50 45.17 11.59 14.38
C SER A 50 43.64 11.72 14.41
N SER A 51 43.08 12.91 14.21
CA SER A 51 41.62 13.16 14.21
C SER A 51 40.96 13.06 12.83
N ASN A 52 41.73 13.21 11.75
CA ASN A 52 41.23 13.29 10.37
C ASN A 52 40.98 11.93 9.72
N SER A 53 40.07 11.14 10.31
CA SER A 53 39.36 10.10 9.56
C SER A 53 38.07 10.71 8.97
N PRO A 54 37.75 10.46 7.68
CA PRO A 54 36.64 11.14 7.00
C PRO A 54 35.27 10.61 7.44
N SER A 55 34.81 11.05 8.62
CA SER A 55 33.49 10.72 9.14
C SER A 55 32.39 11.35 8.28
N MET A 56 31.45 10.52 7.83
CA MET A 56 30.32 10.90 6.99
C MET A 56 29.44 11.94 7.69
N SER A 57 29.09 13.02 7.00
CA SER A 57 28.44 14.20 7.59
C SER A 57 26.93 14.02 7.88
N ILE A 58 26.60 13.15 8.84
CA ILE A 58 25.22 12.87 9.28
C ILE A 58 24.44 14.14 9.69
N SER A 59 25.12 15.17 10.17
CA SER A 59 24.56 16.48 10.51
C SER A 59 23.98 17.24 9.30
N LYS A 60 24.45 16.98 8.07
CA LYS A 60 23.87 17.50 6.82
C LYS A 60 22.68 16.66 6.33
N LEU A 61 22.62 15.37 6.66
CA LEU A 61 21.58 14.46 6.16
C LEU A 61 20.17 14.86 6.61
N PHE A 62 19.97 15.11 7.91
CA PHE A 62 18.64 15.44 8.42
C PHE A 62 18.08 16.72 7.78
N PRO A 63 18.86 17.83 7.65
CA PRO A 63 18.49 18.97 6.81
C PRO A 63 18.14 18.60 5.37
N ALA A 64 18.95 17.79 4.67
CA ALA A 64 18.70 17.42 3.28
C ALA A 64 17.41 16.58 3.11
N LEU A 65 17.15 15.63 4.02
CA LEU A 65 15.89 14.88 4.05
C LEU A 65 14.71 15.81 4.36
N LEU A 66 14.82 16.70 5.35
CA LEU A 66 13.77 17.65 5.71
C LEU A 66 13.45 18.62 4.55
N GLN A 67 14.47 19.07 3.81
CA GLN A 67 14.32 19.85 2.59
C GLN A 67 13.58 19.05 1.50
N CYS A 68 14.07 17.85 1.16
CA CYS A 68 13.48 17.01 0.12
C CYS A 68 12.01 16.65 0.41
N PHE A 69 11.73 16.12 1.60
CA PHE A 69 10.37 15.73 1.98
C PHE A 69 9.47 16.92 2.33
N GLY A 70 10.04 18.06 2.77
CA GLY A 70 9.33 19.32 2.93
C GLY A 70 8.82 19.89 1.60
N ILE A 71 9.64 19.86 0.55
CA ILE A 71 9.24 20.31 -0.80
C ILE A 71 8.17 19.37 -1.39
N ILE A 72 8.30 18.05 -1.22
CA ILE A 72 7.26 17.07 -1.57
C ILE A 72 5.94 17.37 -0.82
N LEU A 73 6.01 17.66 0.48
CA LEU A 73 4.83 17.99 1.29
C LEU A 73 4.16 19.29 0.82
N CYS A 74 4.93 20.32 0.47
CA CYS A 74 4.40 21.57 -0.09
C CYS A 74 3.68 21.32 -1.43
N GLY A 75 4.27 20.52 -2.32
CA GLY A 75 3.64 20.12 -3.59
C GLY A 75 2.35 19.34 -3.37
N TYR A 76 2.35 18.40 -2.41
CA TYR A 76 1.16 17.65 -2.03
C TYR A 76 0.05 18.58 -1.51
N ILE A 77 0.36 19.50 -0.59
CA ILE A 77 -0.61 20.46 -0.06
C ILE A 77 -1.18 21.34 -1.17
N ALA A 78 -0.34 21.89 -2.05
CA ALA A 78 -0.78 22.73 -3.16
C ALA A 78 -1.77 22.01 -4.09
N GLY A 79 -1.54 20.73 -4.40
CA GLY A 79 -2.46 19.91 -5.17
C GLY A 79 -3.70 19.45 -4.38
N ARG A 80 -3.59 19.20 -3.07
CA ARG A 80 -4.75 18.82 -2.23
C ARG A 80 -5.75 19.96 -2.03
N VAL A 81 -5.28 21.20 -2.05
CA VAL A 81 -6.08 22.44 -1.95
C VAL A 81 -6.50 22.96 -3.34
N ASN A 82 -6.04 22.32 -4.43
CA ASN A 82 -6.23 22.76 -5.82
C ASN A 82 -5.67 24.18 -6.12
N ILE A 83 -4.65 24.62 -5.37
CA ILE A 83 -3.88 25.84 -5.69
C ILE A 83 -3.17 25.66 -7.04
N ILE A 84 -2.74 24.42 -7.32
CA ILE A 84 -2.22 24.00 -8.62
C ILE A 84 -3.07 22.83 -9.11
N THR A 85 -3.68 22.98 -10.27
CA THR A 85 -4.57 21.97 -10.86
C THR A 85 -3.78 20.78 -11.44
N SER A 86 -4.46 19.66 -11.69
CA SER A 86 -3.87 18.51 -12.39
C SER A 86 -3.32 18.87 -13.78
N THR A 87 -3.97 19.78 -14.50
CA THR A 87 -3.52 20.26 -15.81
C THR A 87 -2.27 21.14 -15.71
N GLN A 88 -2.19 22.03 -14.73
CA GLN A 88 -0.99 22.82 -14.43
C GLN A 88 0.18 21.93 -13.97
N ALA A 89 -0.10 20.93 -13.12
CA ALA A 89 0.89 19.94 -12.68
C ALA A 89 1.48 19.17 -13.86
N LYS A 90 0.67 18.78 -14.86
CA LYS A 90 1.14 18.16 -16.12
C LYS A 90 2.06 19.11 -16.91
N GLY A 91 1.79 20.42 -16.89
CA GLY A 91 2.68 21.46 -17.42
C GLY A 91 4.05 21.49 -16.73
N LEU A 92 4.06 21.54 -15.39
CA LEU A 92 5.30 21.49 -14.60
C LEU A 92 6.09 20.19 -14.83
N GLY A 93 5.40 19.05 -14.91
CA GLY A 93 6.02 17.76 -15.25
C GLY A 93 6.68 17.74 -16.62
N ASN A 94 6.07 18.39 -17.63
CA ASN A 94 6.70 18.58 -18.94
C ASN A 94 7.95 19.47 -18.87
N PHE A 95 7.93 20.57 -18.11
CA PHE A 95 9.11 21.41 -17.91
C PHE A 95 10.28 20.63 -17.27
N VAL A 96 9.99 19.95 -16.15
CA VAL A 96 10.97 19.14 -15.40
C VAL A 96 11.58 18.04 -16.29
N SER A 97 10.76 17.31 -17.05
CA SER A 97 11.21 16.14 -17.83
C SER A 97 11.81 16.47 -19.20
N ARG A 98 11.45 17.60 -19.83
CA ARG A 98 11.88 17.96 -21.20
C ARG A 98 12.93 19.08 -21.26
N PHE A 99 13.14 19.83 -20.18
CA PHE A 99 14.10 20.95 -20.14
C PHE A 99 15.07 20.83 -18.97
N ALA A 100 14.58 20.82 -17.73
CA ALA A 100 15.43 20.89 -16.55
C ALA A 100 16.31 19.63 -16.36
N LEU A 101 15.71 18.43 -16.43
CA LEU A 101 16.46 17.17 -16.34
C LEU A 101 17.41 16.96 -17.54
N PRO A 102 16.99 17.16 -18.81
CA PRO A 102 17.89 17.24 -19.95
C PRO A 102 19.13 18.13 -19.77
N ALA A 103 18.96 19.38 -19.30
CA ALA A 103 20.08 20.29 -19.08
C ALA A 103 21.03 19.80 -17.97
N LEU A 104 20.48 19.30 -16.86
CA LEU A 104 21.25 18.71 -15.75
C LEU A 104 22.09 17.51 -16.22
N LEU A 105 21.49 16.61 -17.00
CA LEU A 105 22.17 15.42 -17.54
C LEU A 105 23.25 15.81 -18.54
N PHE A 106 22.94 16.72 -19.47
CA PHE A 106 23.92 17.18 -20.46
C PHE A 106 25.12 17.85 -19.77
N LYS A 107 24.91 18.79 -18.83
CA LYS A 107 26.00 19.42 -18.07
C LYS A 107 26.89 18.38 -17.39
N ASN A 108 26.30 17.47 -16.61
CA ASN A 108 27.07 16.50 -15.82
C ASN A 108 27.77 15.45 -16.70
N MET A 109 27.27 15.14 -17.90
CA MET A 109 27.97 14.27 -18.85
C MET A 109 29.10 14.98 -19.59
N VAL A 110 28.97 16.27 -19.91
CA VAL A 110 30.08 17.04 -20.52
C VAL A 110 31.22 17.24 -19.52
N LEU A 111 30.94 17.51 -18.25
CA LEU A 111 31.96 17.72 -17.21
C LEU A 111 32.54 16.41 -16.62
N LEU A 112 32.08 15.22 -17.07
CA LEU A 112 32.48 13.94 -16.49
C LEU A 112 33.90 13.54 -16.89
N ASN A 113 34.75 13.19 -15.92
CA ASN A 113 36.06 12.60 -16.21
C ASN A 113 36.01 11.06 -16.16
N PHE A 114 35.82 10.43 -17.32
CA PHE A 114 35.75 8.98 -17.50
C PHE A 114 36.97 8.20 -16.98
N SER A 115 38.15 8.83 -16.88
CA SER A 115 39.36 8.21 -16.33
C SER A 115 39.27 7.93 -14.82
N ASN A 116 38.43 8.67 -14.10
CA ASN A 116 38.28 8.55 -12.65
C ASN A 116 37.07 7.67 -12.26
N VAL A 117 36.37 7.07 -13.23
CA VAL A 117 35.18 6.27 -13.00
C VAL A 117 35.56 4.87 -12.52
N ASN A 118 35.16 4.49 -11.31
CA ASN A 118 35.22 3.09 -10.89
C ASN A 118 34.16 2.25 -11.64
N TRP A 119 34.58 1.67 -12.77
CA TRP A 119 33.74 0.76 -13.55
C TRP A 119 33.30 -0.50 -12.77
N SER A 120 34.05 -0.92 -11.74
CA SER A 120 33.65 -2.03 -10.87
C SER A 120 32.38 -1.72 -10.09
N PHE A 121 32.24 -0.51 -9.56
CA PHE A 121 30.98 -0.03 -8.98
C PHE A 121 29.83 -0.10 -10.00
N LEU A 122 30.04 0.44 -11.22
CA LEU A 122 28.98 0.53 -12.22
C LEU A 122 28.45 -0.85 -12.66
N TYR A 123 29.32 -1.81 -12.97
CA TYR A 123 28.85 -3.14 -13.36
C TYR A 123 28.28 -3.93 -12.17
N SER A 124 28.77 -3.70 -10.94
CA SER A 124 28.20 -4.31 -9.73
C SER A 124 26.75 -3.86 -9.48
N ILE A 125 26.49 -2.54 -9.52
CA ILE A 125 25.13 -2.01 -9.39
C ILE A 125 24.24 -2.48 -10.55
N LEU A 126 24.77 -2.54 -11.77
CA LEU A 126 24.02 -3.05 -12.93
C LEU A 126 23.63 -4.53 -12.75
N ILE A 127 24.53 -5.40 -12.27
CA ILE A 127 24.24 -6.82 -12.01
C ILE A 127 23.24 -6.97 -10.86
N ALA A 128 23.34 -6.16 -9.80
CA ALA A 128 22.37 -6.13 -8.71
C ALA A 128 20.96 -5.77 -9.24
N LYS A 129 20.86 -4.68 -10.02
CA LYS A 129 19.60 -4.28 -10.66
C LYS A 129 19.07 -5.33 -11.63
N ALA A 130 19.93 -5.94 -12.45
CA ALA A 130 19.53 -7.02 -13.36
C ALA A 130 18.97 -8.22 -12.60
N SER A 131 19.59 -8.60 -11.48
CA SER A 131 19.14 -9.72 -10.63
C SER A 131 17.76 -9.44 -10.02
N VAL A 132 17.52 -8.22 -9.49
CA VAL A 132 16.18 -7.80 -9.04
C VAL A 132 15.19 -7.79 -10.20
N PHE A 133 15.58 -7.27 -11.37
CA PHE A 133 14.72 -7.18 -12.56
C PHE A 133 14.22 -8.57 -13.00
N PHE A 134 15.15 -9.51 -13.21
CA PHE A 134 14.82 -10.86 -13.66
C PHE A 134 14.06 -11.66 -12.60
N LEU A 135 14.38 -11.50 -11.30
CA LEU A 135 13.63 -12.14 -10.22
C LEU A 135 12.18 -11.65 -10.17
N VAL A 136 11.96 -10.32 -10.15
CA VAL A 136 10.61 -9.74 -10.13
C VAL A 136 9.84 -10.09 -11.41
N CYS A 137 10.52 -10.13 -12.56
CA CYS A 137 9.92 -10.55 -13.83
C CYS A 137 9.45 -12.02 -13.77
N ALA A 138 10.33 -12.94 -13.38
CA ALA A 138 10.03 -14.37 -13.27
C ALA A 138 8.90 -14.64 -12.26
N LEU A 139 8.97 -14.05 -11.07
CA LEU A 139 7.90 -14.15 -10.05
C LEU A 139 6.57 -13.62 -10.60
N THR A 140 6.58 -12.49 -11.30
CA THR A 140 5.36 -11.92 -11.92
C THR A 140 4.78 -12.86 -12.99
N LEU A 141 5.62 -13.43 -13.85
CA LEU A 141 5.19 -14.38 -14.89
C LEU A 141 4.69 -15.74 -14.33
N LEU A 142 5.07 -16.11 -13.10
CA LEU A 142 4.64 -17.36 -12.43
C LEU A 142 3.36 -17.17 -11.59
N ILE A 143 3.17 -15.99 -11.00
CA ILE A 143 2.09 -15.67 -10.05
C ILE A 143 0.86 -15.06 -10.75
N VAL A 144 1.05 -14.29 -11.83
CA VAL A 144 -0.03 -13.60 -12.54
C VAL A 144 -0.71 -14.50 -13.58
N THR A 145 -2.01 -14.29 -13.80
CA THR A 145 -2.83 -15.02 -14.78
C THR A 145 -2.39 -14.78 -16.23
N PRO A 146 -2.62 -15.72 -17.16
CA PRO A 146 -2.08 -15.66 -18.53
C PRO A 146 -2.55 -14.46 -19.38
N GLU A 147 -3.61 -13.78 -18.97
CA GLU A 147 -4.18 -12.61 -19.64
C GLU A 147 -3.27 -11.38 -19.52
N LYS A 148 -3.06 -10.89 -18.29
CA LYS A 148 -2.36 -9.62 -17.97
C LYS A 148 -0.89 -9.80 -17.54
N ARG A 149 -0.33 -11.02 -17.68
CA ARG A 149 1.04 -11.36 -17.26
C ARG A 149 2.12 -10.48 -17.86
N PHE A 150 1.98 -10.04 -19.12
CA PHE A 150 3.04 -9.30 -19.81
C PHE A 150 3.02 -7.81 -19.49
N SER A 151 1.84 -7.20 -19.34
CA SER A 151 1.70 -5.86 -18.75
C SER A 151 2.41 -5.75 -17.39
N LYS A 152 2.08 -6.65 -16.47
CA LYS A 152 2.70 -6.69 -15.13
C LYS A 152 4.19 -7.01 -15.21
N ALA A 153 4.61 -8.03 -15.96
CA ALA A 153 6.02 -8.39 -16.09
C ALA A 153 6.86 -7.34 -16.86
N GLY A 154 6.24 -6.40 -17.57
CA GLY A 154 6.91 -5.25 -18.14
C GLY A 154 7.18 -4.15 -17.10
N LEU A 155 6.15 -3.72 -16.36
CA LEU A 155 6.23 -2.57 -15.47
C LEU A 155 6.72 -2.89 -14.05
N PHE A 156 6.42 -4.08 -13.51
CA PHE A 156 6.79 -4.46 -12.14
C PHE A 156 8.31 -4.58 -11.93
N PRO A 157 9.10 -5.13 -12.88
CA PRO A 157 10.56 -5.10 -12.79
C PRO A 157 11.13 -3.68 -12.87
N ILE A 158 10.62 -2.83 -13.78
CA ILE A 158 11.04 -1.41 -13.89
C ILE A 158 10.76 -0.68 -12.57
N PHE A 159 9.59 -0.90 -11.96
CA PHE A 159 9.25 -0.34 -10.65
C PHE A 159 10.27 -0.72 -9.57
N ALA A 160 10.73 -1.97 -9.57
CA ALA A 160 11.67 -2.48 -8.57
C ALA A 160 13.12 -2.03 -8.80
N THR A 161 13.49 -1.53 -9.99
CA THR A 161 14.91 -1.20 -10.32
C THR A 161 15.18 0.26 -10.68
N GLN A 162 14.17 1.02 -11.09
CA GLN A 162 14.33 2.43 -11.45
C GLN A 162 14.11 3.32 -10.22
N SER A 163 15.21 3.76 -9.61
CA SER A 163 15.25 4.63 -8.43
C SER A 163 15.04 6.12 -8.80
N ASN A 164 14.61 6.93 -7.84
CA ASN A 164 14.50 8.38 -7.97
C ASN A 164 15.88 9.06 -7.82
N ASP A 165 16.79 8.67 -8.71
CA ASP A 165 18.23 8.94 -8.67
C ASP A 165 18.57 10.43 -8.58
N PHE A 166 17.89 11.27 -9.36
CA PHE A 166 18.25 12.69 -9.49
C PHE A 166 17.53 13.61 -8.51
N ALA A 167 16.22 13.40 -8.27
CA ALA A 167 15.44 14.35 -7.44
C ALA A 167 15.55 14.04 -5.93
N LEU A 168 15.73 12.78 -5.55
CA LEU A 168 15.96 12.38 -4.15
C LEU A 168 17.38 11.87 -3.90
N GLY A 169 17.95 11.06 -4.81
CA GLY A 169 19.27 10.46 -4.59
C GLY A 169 20.39 11.49 -4.52
N TYR A 170 20.52 12.37 -5.52
CA TYR A 170 21.62 13.33 -5.62
C TYR A 170 21.79 14.23 -4.38
N PRO A 171 20.76 14.95 -3.86
CA PRO A 171 20.92 15.81 -2.67
C PRO A 171 21.33 15.03 -1.41
N ILE A 172 20.98 13.74 -1.33
CA ILE A 172 21.30 12.87 -0.18
C ILE A 172 22.74 12.36 -0.27
N VAL A 173 23.21 11.99 -1.46
CA VAL A 173 24.63 11.64 -1.69
C VAL A 173 25.52 12.87 -1.52
N GLU A 174 25.08 14.04 -1.99
CA GLU A 174 25.77 15.31 -1.75
C GLU A 174 25.92 15.58 -0.25
N ALA A 175 24.84 15.53 0.53
CA ALA A 175 24.87 15.77 1.98
C ALA A 175 25.79 14.83 2.77
N LEU A 176 26.03 13.61 2.28
CA LEU A 176 26.82 12.58 2.97
C LEU A 176 28.27 12.46 2.46
N TYR A 177 28.49 12.65 1.16
CA TYR A 177 29.75 12.30 0.47
C TYR A 177 30.47 13.47 -0.19
N GLN A 178 29.85 14.64 -0.40
CA GLN A 178 30.50 15.82 -1.03
C GLN A 178 31.80 16.23 -0.33
N ASN A 179 31.88 16.06 0.99
CA ASN A 179 33.04 16.40 1.82
C ASN A 179 34.11 15.29 1.90
N THR A 180 33.85 14.09 1.40
CA THR A 180 34.66 12.89 1.70
C THR A 180 35.00 12.04 0.47
N TYR A 181 34.05 11.84 -0.44
CA TYR A 181 34.17 11.09 -1.70
C TYR A 181 33.33 11.79 -2.79
N PRO A 182 33.71 13.02 -3.22
CA PRO A 182 32.91 13.82 -4.15
C PRO A 182 32.68 13.15 -5.52
N GLU A 183 33.55 12.22 -5.93
CA GLU A 183 33.40 11.41 -7.13
C GLU A 183 32.16 10.49 -7.10
N TYR A 184 31.64 10.12 -5.92
CA TYR A 184 30.43 9.28 -5.82
C TYR A 184 29.17 9.95 -6.39
N LEU A 185 29.12 11.30 -6.36
CA LEU A 185 28.03 12.07 -6.96
C LEU A 185 27.99 11.88 -8.49
N GLN A 186 29.14 11.69 -9.14
CA GLN A 186 29.25 11.49 -10.58
C GLN A 186 28.64 10.14 -11.00
N TYR A 187 28.75 9.11 -10.16
CA TYR A 187 28.27 7.76 -10.47
C TYR A 187 26.74 7.70 -10.61
N ILE A 188 25.98 8.58 -9.94
CA ILE A 188 24.51 8.66 -10.07
C ILE A 188 24.11 8.93 -11.54
N TYR A 189 24.82 9.86 -12.19
CA TYR A 189 24.58 10.25 -13.57
C TYR A 189 24.99 9.18 -14.60
N LEU A 190 25.73 8.15 -14.20
CA LEU A 190 26.07 6.98 -15.03
C LEU A 190 25.15 5.79 -14.76
N VAL A 191 24.94 5.43 -13.49
CA VAL A 191 24.13 4.27 -13.09
C VAL A 191 22.69 4.38 -13.61
N ALA A 192 22.08 5.56 -13.50
CA ALA A 192 20.68 5.74 -13.87
C ALA A 192 20.42 5.60 -15.39
N PRO A 193 21.17 6.26 -16.30
CA PRO A 193 21.03 6.02 -17.75
C PRO A 193 21.41 4.61 -18.18
N ILE A 194 22.52 4.04 -17.68
CA ILE A 194 22.95 2.68 -18.04
C ILE A 194 21.87 1.65 -17.65
N SER A 195 21.34 1.75 -16.42
CA SER A 195 20.24 0.92 -15.95
C SER A 195 19.00 1.04 -16.84
N LEU A 196 18.63 2.26 -17.26
CA LEU A 196 17.46 2.50 -18.09
C LEU A 196 17.67 1.97 -19.51
N MET A 197 18.86 2.15 -20.09
CA MET A 197 19.20 1.66 -21.43
C MET A 197 19.26 0.12 -21.52
N MET A 198 19.70 -0.56 -20.46
CA MET A 198 19.90 -2.02 -20.48
C MET A 198 18.70 -2.82 -19.97
N LEU A 199 17.95 -2.32 -18.98
CA LEU A 199 16.85 -3.07 -18.35
C LEU A 199 15.46 -2.67 -18.87
N ASN A 200 15.18 -1.38 -19.05
CA ASN A 200 13.85 -0.94 -19.48
C ASN A 200 13.43 -1.41 -20.90
N PRO A 201 14.30 -1.65 -21.91
CA PRO A 201 13.83 -2.19 -23.19
C PRO A 201 13.12 -3.54 -23.03
N LEU A 202 13.60 -4.41 -22.12
CA LEU A 202 12.96 -5.69 -21.84
C LEU A 202 11.54 -5.50 -21.30
N GLY A 203 11.36 -4.52 -20.39
CA GLY A 203 10.05 -4.19 -19.84
C GLY A 203 9.10 -3.58 -20.88
N PHE A 204 9.60 -2.68 -21.73
CA PHE A 204 8.82 -2.08 -22.82
C PHE A 204 8.45 -3.10 -23.90
N ILE A 205 9.32 -4.07 -24.19
CA ILE A 205 9.00 -5.19 -25.08
C ILE A 205 7.85 -6.02 -24.50
N PHE A 206 7.83 -6.30 -23.20
CA PHE A 206 6.68 -6.97 -22.57
C PHE A 206 5.39 -6.14 -22.61
N CYS A 207 5.47 -4.81 -22.47
CA CYS A 207 4.31 -3.93 -22.64
C CYS A 207 3.77 -3.92 -24.09
N GLU A 208 4.63 -3.85 -25.11
CA GLU A 208 4.19 -3.94 -26.52
C GLU A 208 3.70 -5.35 -26.90
N ILE A 209 4.26 -6.43 -26.31
CA ILE A 209 3.71 -7.79 -26.43
C ILE A 209 2.28 -7.86 -25.88
N GLN A 210 2.01 -7.27 -24.71
CA GLN A 210 0.66 -7.19 -24.17
C GLN A 210 -0.26 -6.38 -25.10
N LYS A 211 0.16 -5.18 -25.48
CA LYS A 211 -0.61 -4.26 -26.34
C LYS A 211 -0.96 -4.86 -27.71
N SER A 212 -0.06 -5.67 -28.29
CA SER A 212 -0.31 -6.42 -29.53
C SER A 212 -1.21 -7.64 -29.32
N LYS A 213 -1.23 -8.24 -28.13
CA LYS A 213 -2.18 -9.31 -27.75
C LYS A 213 -3.59 -8.77 -27.51
N ASP A 214 -3.70 -7.61 -26.86
CA ASP A 214 -4.97 -6.97 -26.53
C ASP A 214 -5.65 -6.40 -27.79
N ASN A 215 -4.87 -5.94 -28.77
CA ASN A 215 -5.35 -5.46 -30.08
C ASN A 215 -5.26 -6.57 -31.16
N GLN A 216 -6.25 -7.47 -31.20
CA GLN A 216 -6.28 -8.63 -32.13
C GLN A 216 -6.06 -8.26 -33.62
N ASN A 217 -6.47 -7.06 -34.05
CA ASN A 217 -6.32 -6.58 -35.42
C ASN A 217 -4.87 -6.17 -35.80
N LEU A 218 -3.92 -6.16 -34.86
CA LEU A 218 -2.54 -5.70 -35.06
C LEU A 218 -1.52 -6.83 -34.88
N SER A 219 -1.48 -7.73 -35.86
CA SER A 219 -0.43 -8.74 -35.99
C SER A 219 0.91 -8.10 -36.39
N TYR A 220 1.63 -7.55 -35.41
CA TYR A 220 2.98 -7.05 -35.61
C TYR A 220 3.98 -8.21 -35.67
N SER A 221 4.93 -8.15 -36.61
CA SER A 221 6.05 -9.08 -36.63
C SER A 221 6.89 -8.95 -35.36
N LYS A 222 7.45 -10.08 -34.87
CA LYS A 222 8.26 -10.11 -33.64
C LYS A 222 9.40 -9.06 -33.66
N MET A 223 10.01 -8.85 -34.83
CA MET A 223 11.04 -7.84 -35.04
C MET A 223 10.50 -6.39 -34.89
N LYS A 224 9.28 -6.11 -35.34
CA LYS A 224 8.65 -4.79 -35.18
C LYS A 224 8.32 -4.49 -33.70
N ILE A 225 7.91 -5.50 -32.93
CA ILE A 225 7.68 -5.37 -31.48
C ILE A 225 9.00 -5.04 -30.75
N VAL A 226 10.08 -5.77 -31.05
CA VAL A 226 11.42 -5.49 -30.49
C VAL A 226 11.93 -4.11 -30.92
N GLY A 227 11.75 -3.74 -32.18
CA GLY A 227 12.09 -2.42 -32.71
C GLY A 227 11.34 -1.27 -32.02
N LEU A 228 10.04 -1.42 -31.75
CA LEU A 228 9.24 -0.45 -31.00
C LEU A 228 9.73 -0.30 -29.55
N GLY A 229 10.01 -1.42 -28.86
CA GLY A 229 10.54 -1.41 -27.51
C GLY A 229 11.89 -0.70 -27.39
N LEU A 230 12.80 -0.91 -28.35
CA LEU A 230 14.08 -0.20 -28.45
C LEU A 230 13.89 1.28 -28.83
N LEU A 231 12.99 1.60 -29.76
CA LEU A 231 12.70 2.97 -30.18
C LEU A 231 12.19 3.82 -29.01
N HIS A 232 11.32 3.28 -28.14
CA HIS A 232 10.85 3.96 -26.93
C HIS A 232 11.96 4.26 -25.91
N VAL A 233 13.07 3.50 -25.92
CA VAL A 233 14.26 3.80 -25.09
C VAL A 233 15.10 4.90 -25.73
N LEU A 234 15.30 4.87 -27.05
CA LEU A 234 16.05 5.91 -27.78
C LEU A 234 15.32 7.26 -27.84
N GLN A 235 13.98 7.25 -27.85
CA GLN A 235 13.14 8.44 -27.73
C GLN A 235 13.08 9.01 -26.30
N ASN A 236 13.68 8.35 -25.31
CA ASN A 236 13.69 8.85 -23.95
C ASN A 236 14.66 10.04 -23.82
N PRO A 237 14.22 11.22 -23.35
CA PRO A 237 15.07 12.41 -23.30
C PRO A 237 16.29 12.25 -22.39
N ILE A 238 16.24 11.34 -21.41
CA ILE A 238 17.39 10.99 -20.55
C ILE A 238 18.50 10.34 -21.39
N VAL A 239 18.13 9.34 -22.21
CA VAL A 239 19.08 8.57 -23.04
C VAL A 239 19.69 9.45 -24.12
N PHE A 240 18.85 10.22 -24.81
CA PHE A 240 19.26 11.12 -25.88
C PHE A 240 20.26 12.18 -25.40
N MET A 241 19.99 12.82 -24.26
CA MET A 241 20.88 13.85 -23.68
C MET A 241 22.17 13.27 -23.12
N VAL A 242 22.15 12.03 -22.62
CA VAL A 242 23.36 11.34 -22.15
C VAL A 242 24.29 11.01 -23.31
N PHE A 243 23.77 10.48 -24.43
CA PHE A 243 24.58 10.27 -25.65
C PHE A 243 25.18 11.58 -26.19
N ILE A 244 24.39 12.65 -26.24
CA ILE A 244 24.86 13.96 -26.71
C ILE A 244 25.89 14.56 -25.73
N GLY A 245 25.68 14.41 -24.42
CA GLY A 245 26.65 14.84 -23.41
C GLY A 245 27.98 14.08 -23.48
N ILE A 246 27.95 12.76 -23.71
CA ILE A 246 29.16 11.93 -23.93
C ILE A 246 29.88 12.37 -25.21
N ALA A 247 29.16 12.60 -26.31
CA ALA A 247 29.77 13.10 -27.55
C ALA A 247 30.41 14.48 -27.35
N SER A 248 29.71 15.39 -26.66
CA SER A 248 30.22 16.72 -26.33
C SER A 248 31.39 16.71 -25.33
N ASN A 249 31.48 15.74 -24.41
CA ASN A 249 32.63 15.56 -23.52
C ASN A 249 33.94 15.39 -24.31
N TYR A 250 33.94 14.53 -25.33
CA TYR A 250 35.10 14.31 -26.20
C TYR A 250 35.41 15.51 -27.11
N ILE A 251 34.37 16.20 -27.62
CA ILE A 251 34.54 17.36 -28.52
C ILE A 251 35.06 18.59 -27.75
N LEU A 252 34.53 18.84 -26.55
CA LEU A 252 34.80 20.03 -25.73
C LEU A 252 35.87 19.80 -24.65
N LYS A 253 36.43 18.58 -24.56
CA LYS A 253 37.52 18.20 -23.64
C LYS A 253 37.20 18.48 -22.15
N GLN A 254 36.02 18.06 -21.71
CA GLN A 254 35.52 18.20 -20.33
C GLN A 254 35.18 19.65 -19.89
N GLU A 255 35.23 20.64 -20.77
CA GLU A 255 34.82 22.03 -20.49
C GLU A 255 33.49 22.40 -21.19
N ILE A 256 32.77 23.39 -20.65
CA ILE A 256 31.57 23.98 -21.29
C ILE A 256 31.86 25.45 -21.61
N PRO A 257 31.59 25.93 -22.84
CA PRO A 257 31.74 27.35 -23.16
C PRO A 257 30.88 28.24 -22.25
N LEU A 258 31.48 29.29 -21.68
CA LEU A 258 30.90 30.13 -20.61
C LEU A 258 29.51 30.72 -20.94
N TYR A 259 29.23 31.00 -22.22
CA TYR A 259 27.90 31.44 -22.70
C TYR A 259 26.81 30.35 -22.59
N LEU A 260 27.19 29.08 -22.75
CA LEU A 260 26.31 27.92 -22.64
C LEU A 260 26.20 27.43 -21.19
N GLU A 261 27.27 27.52 -20.40
CA GLU A 261 27.29 27.10 -19.00
C GLU A 261 26.22 27.83 -18.17
N ASN A 262 26.22 29.17 -18.15
CA ASN A 262 25.25 29.95 -17.37
C ASN A 262 23.78 29.65 -17.75
N PHE A 263 23.52 29.30 -19.01
CA PHE A 263 22.20 28.87 -19.50
C PHE A 263 21.83 27.46 -19.01
N LEU A 264 22.76 26.50 -19.10
CA LEU A 264 22.57 25.15 -18.60
C LEU A 264 22.38 25.12 -17.08
N ASP A 265 23.14 25.91 -16.33
CA ASP A 265 23.04 26.02 -14.87
C ASP A 265 21.69 26.56 -14.44
N SER A 266 21.19 27.60 -15.12
CA SER A 266 19.85 28.16 -14.86
C SER A 266 18.75 27.10 -15.02
N LEU A 267 18.86 26.23 -16.03
CA LEU A 267 17.92 25.11 -16.24
C LEU A 267 18.15 23.94 -15.28
N ALA A 268 19.40 23.53 -15.07
CA ALA A 268 19.78 22.40 -14.23
C ALA A 268 19.45 22.64 -12.75
N ASN A 269 19.76 23.82 -12.22
CA ASN A 269 19.47 24.20 -10.83
C ASN A 269 17.96 24.29 -10.56
N SER A 270 17.15 24.56 -11.59
CA SER A 270 15.68 24.54 -11.47
C SER A 270 15.12 23.12 -11.27
N PHE A 271 15.87 22.05 -11.60
CA PHE A 271 15.36 20.68 -11.61
C PHE A 271 14.94 20.18 -10.23
N SER A 272 15.84 20.20 -9.23
CA SER A 272 15.66 19.45 -7.98
C SER A 272 14.37 19.85 -7.23
N GLY A 273 14.23 21.15 -6.91
CA GLY A 273 13.04 21.66 -6.23
C GLY A 273 11.76 21.46 -7.05
N SER A 274 11.80 21.73 -8.36
CA SER A 274 10.64 21.58 -9.25
C SER A 274 10.19 20.11 -9.37
N ALA A 275 11.13 19.17 -9.43
CA ALA A 275 10.88 17.74 -9.53
C ALA A 275 10.30 17.15 -8.23
N LEU A 276 10.83 17.57 -7.07
CA LEU A 276 10.31 17.20 -5.76
C LEU A 276 8.90 17.76 -5.53
N PHE A 277 8.65 19.01 -5.93
CA PHE A 277 7.34 19.64 -5.81
C PHE A 277 6.31 19.00 -6.76
N TYR A 278 6.70 18.70 -8.01
CA TYR A 278 5.91 17.94 -8.97
C TYR A 278 5.60 16.51 -8.49
N LEU A 279 6.55 15.83 -7.84
CA LEU A 279 6.31 14.56 -7.18
C LEU A 279 5.23 14.69 -6.10
N GLY A 280 5.31 15.72 -5.25
CA GLY A 280 4.26 16.06 -4.28
C GLY A 280 2.87 16.22 -4.92
N LEU A 281 2.76 17.00 -6.00
CA LEU A 281 1.52 17.17 -6.76
C LEU A 281 0.98 15.84 -7.30
N THR A 282 1.82 15.00 -7.90
CA THR A 282 1.38 13.72 -8.50
C THR A 282 0.98 12.65 -7.49
N MET A 283 1.40 12.75 -6.22
CA MET A 283 0.93 11.88 -5.13
C MET A 283 -0.54 12.10 -4.75
N VAL A 284 -1.14 13.22 -5.15
CA VAL A 284 -2.52 13.59 -4.76
C VAL A 284 -3.54 12.58 -5.30
N GLY A 285 -4.36 12.06 -4.39
CA GLY A 285 -5.46 11.16 -4.71
C GLY A 285 -5.08 9.71 -5.05
N GLN A 286 -3.82 9.40 -5.38
CA GLN A 286 -3.44 8.06 -5.87
C GLN A 286 -3.79 6.94 -4.88
N ILE A 287 -3.56 7.14 -3.58
CA ILE A 287 -3.87 6.16 -2.53
C ILE A 287 -5.37 5.77 -2.50
N LYS A 288 -6.28 6.64 -2.97
CA LYS A 288 -7.72 6.30 -3.09
C LYS A 288 -8.01 5.26 -4.17
N LYS A 289 -7.08 5.02 -5.10
CA LYS A 289 -7.21 4.06 -6.22
C LYS A 289 -6.79 2.64 -5.84
N LEU A 290 -6.33 2.37 -4.61
CA LEU A 290 -6.03 0.99 -4.19
C LEU A 290 -7.31 0.15 -4.09
N THR A 291 -7.58 -0.65 -5.12
CA THR A 291 -8.51 -1.78 -5.03
C THR A 291 -7.91 -2.91 -4.17
N ARG A 292 -8.74 -3.72 -3.49
CA ARG A 292 -8.28 -4.71 -2.48
C ARG A 292 -7.24 -5.71 -3.02
N GLY A 293 -7.27 -6.04 -4.31
CA GLY A 293 -6.30 -6.93 -4.96
C GLY A 293 -4.91 -6.32 -5.21
N THR A 294 -4.79 -4.99 -5.32
CA THR A 294 -3.51 -4.32 -5.64
C THR A 294 -2.50 -4.38 -4.49
N PHE A 295 -2.97 -4.38 -3.25
CA PHE A 295 -2.13 -4.43 -2.03
C PHE A 295 -1.08 -5.56 -2.04
N VAL A 296 -1.42 -6.72 -2.63
CA VAL A 296 -0.51 -7.88 -2.68
C VAL A 296 0.70 -7.60 -3.56
N ALA A 297 0.48 -7.06 -4.77
CA ALA A 297 1.55 -6.66 -5.67
C ALA A 297 2.37 -5.52 -5.06
N LEU A 298 1.71 -4.54 -4.43
CA LEU A 298 2.36 -3.40 -3.79
C LEU A 298 3.36 -3.82 -2.70
N ILE A 299 2.99 -4.73 -1.80
CA ILE A 299 3.91 -5.19 -0.74
C ILE A 299 5.12 -5.92 -1.31
N LEU A 300 4.91 -6.80 -2.29
CA LEU A 300 6.01 -7.52 -2.96
C LEU A 300 6.96 -6.56 -3.68
N LEU A 301 6.41 -5.56 -4.38
CA LEU A 301 7.19 -4.53 -5.08
C LEU A 301 7.97 -3.61 -4.13
N ILE A 302 7.35 -3.16 -3.04
CA ILE A 302 8.00 -2.32 -2.02
C ILE A 302 9.11 -3.12 -1.30
N THR A 303 8.88 -4.42 -1.03
CA THR A 303 9.91 -5.31 -0.44
C THR A 303 11.07 -5.52 -1.41
N ALA A 304 10.80 -5.75 -2.69
CA ALA A 304 11.85 -5.84 -3.71
C ALA A 304 12.66 -4.54 -3.82
N LYS A 305 11.99 -3.37 -3.74
CA LYS A 305 12.63 -2.06 -3.92
C LYS A 305 13.38 -1.53 -2.69
N LEU A 306 12.90 -1.81 -1.47
CA LEU A 306 13.42 -1.21 -0.23
C LEU A 306 14.10 -2.20 0.73
N LEU A 307 14.02 -3.52 0.48
CA LEU A 307 14.77 -4.54 1.23
C LEU A 307 15.73 -5.30 0.32
N LEU A 308 15.25 -5.89 -0.78
CA LEU A 308 16.10 -6.73 -1.65
C LEU A 308 17.14 -5.91 -2.43
N MET A 309 16.75 -4.76 -3.01
CA MET A 309 17.66 -3.93 -3.80
C MET A 309 18.85 -3.37 -2.99
N PRO A 310 18.68 -2.76 -1.81
CA PRO A 310 19.81 -2.32 -0.97
C PRO A 310 20.81 -3.46 -0.71
N LEU A 311 20.32 -4.62 -0.28
CA LEU A 311 21.14 -5.80 -0.01
C LEU A 311 21.93 -6.20 -1.27
N LEU A 312 21.26 -6.46 -2.40
CA LEU A 312 21.95 -6.90 -3.62
C LEU A 312 22.90 -5.86 -4.21
N CYS A 313 22.59 -4.56 -4.12
CA CYS A 313 23.55 -3.52 -4.54
C CYS A 313 24.85 -3.59 -3.74
N ARG A 314 24.76 -3.80 -2.43
CA ARG A 314 25.91 -3.99 -1.55
C ARG A 314 26.67 -5.29 -1.87
N GLU A 315 25.97 -6.43 -1.89
CA GLU A 315 26.58 -7.74 -2.10
C GLU A 315 27.36 -7.81 -3.42
N MET A 316 26.80 -7.26 -4.50
CA MET A 316 27.52 -7.27 -5.78
C MET A 316 28.80 -6.44 -5.71
N VAL A 317 28.83 -5.31 -4.99
CA VAL A 317 30.06 -4.52 -4.82
C VAL A 317 31.07 -5.26 -3.94
N GLU A 318 30.66 -5.89 -2.84
CA GLU A 318 31.58 -6.64 -1.95
C GLU A 318 32.12 -7.94 -2.59
N LEU A 319 31.39 -8.55 -3.54
CA LEU A 319 31.83 -9.74 -4.27
C LEU A 319 32.70 -9.43 -5.51
N LEU A 320 32.51 -8.26 -6.14
CA LEU A 320 33.07 -7.97 -7.46
C LEU A 320 34.17 -6.90 -7.46
N ASP A 321 34.13 -5.92 -6.56
CA ASP A 321 35.24 -4.96 -6.46
C ASP A 321 36.40 -5.61 -5.71
N LYS A 322 37.57 -5.63 -6.36
CA LYS A 322 38.82 -6.24 -5.87
C LYS A 322 39.97 -5.23 -5.81
N SER A 323 39.66 -3.95 -5.61
CA SER A 323 40.65 -2.91 -5.27
C SER A 323 41.55 -3.32 -4.10
N GLN A 324 42.68 -2.65 -3.94
CA GLN A 324 43.65 -2.98 -2.88
C GLN A 324 43.46 -2.14 -1.60
N SER A 325 42.48 -1.23 -1.58
CA SER A 325 42.24 -0.28 -0.48
C SER A 325 40.98 -0.61 0.32
N LEU A 326 41.16 -1.31 1.45
CA LEU A 326 40.08 -1.79 2.35
C LEU A 326 39.11 -0.67 2.81
N VAL A 327 39.63 0.55 3.00
CA VAL A 327 38.83 1.72 3.41
C VAL A 327 37.85 2.14 2.31
N ASN A 328 38.33 2.30 1.08
CA ASN A 328 37.52 2.75 -0.06
C ASN A 328 36.49 1.70 -0.47
N HIS A 329 36.79 0.41 -0.32
CA HIS A 329 35.80 -0.66 -0.45
C HIS A 329 34.62 -0.47 0.51
N THR A 330 34.94 -0.24 1.79
CA THR A 330 33.93 -0.12 2.85
C THR A 330 33.03 1.09 2.63
N SER A 331 33.57 2.23 2.17
CA SER A 331 32.76 3.41 1.83
C SER A 331 31.90 3.18 0.58
N LEU A 332 32.43 2.47 -0.42
CA LEU A 332 31.75 2.18 -1.69
C LEU A 332 30.60 1.18 -1.55
N SER A 333 30.75 0.11 -0.75
CA SER A 333 29.65 -0.84 -0.51
C SER A 333 28.55 -0.24 0.37
N ASN A 334 28.90 0.60 1.34
CA ASN A 334 27.95 1.40 2.10
C ASN A 334 27.18 2.39 1.20
N TYR A 335 27.85 2.98 0.19
CA TYR A 335 27.19 3.82 -0.82
C TYR A 335 26.24 2.99 -1.70
N ALA A 336 26.66 1.81 -2.15
CA ALA A 336 25.84 0.88 -2.92
C ALA A 336 24.54 0.51 -2.18
N PHE A 337 24.64 0.24 -0.87
CA PHE A 337 23.48 -0.04 -0.02
C PHE A 337 22.50 1.14 0.01
N LEU A 338 22.99 2.34 0.34
CA LEU A 338 22.19 3.56 0.38
C LEU A 338 21.53 3.88 -0.97
N TYR A 339 22.27 3.73 -2.06
CA TYR A 339 21.78 3.90 -3.43
C TYR A 339 20.58 2.98 -3.74
N GLY A 340 20.62 1.74 -3.24
CA GLY A 340 19.52 0.80 -3.37
C GLY A 340 18.24 1.21 -2.64
N ILE A 341 18.33 2.03 -1.58
CA ILE A 341 17.18 2.48 -0.75
C ILE A 341 16.33 3.53 -1.48
N PHE A 342 16.90 4.32 -2.39
CA PHE A 342 16.19 5.41 -3.07
C PHE A 342 14.86 4.92 -3.69
N PRO A 343 13.72 5.57 -3.44
CA PRO A 343 12.40 5.05 -3.82
C PRO A 343 12.20 5.02 -5.34
N THR A 344 11.17 4.32 -5.82
CA THR A 344 10.89 4.21 -7.25
C THR A 344 10.70 5.59 -7.93
N ALA A 345 11.25 5.75 -9.14
CA ALA A 345 11.25 7.01 -9.87
C ALA A 345 9.84 7.47 -10.32
N PRO A 346 9.57 8.79 -10.32
CA PRO A 346 8.35 9.37 -10.92
C PRO A 346 8.11 8.95 -12.38
N GLY A 347 9.19 8.72 -13.14
CA GLY A 347 9.12 8.28 -14.54
C GLY A 347 8.39 6.95 -14.76
N VAL A 348 8.35 6.05 -13.77
CA VAL A 348 7.67 4.74 -13.93
C VAL A 348 6.16 4.91 -14.09
N ALA A 349 5.54 5.91 -13.42
CA ALA A 349 4.13 6.24 -13.65
C ALA A 349 3.88 6.86 -15.03
N ILE A 350 4.86 7.57 -15.60
CA ILE A 350 4.76 8.11 -16.96
C ILE A 350 4.71 6.96 -17.95
N PHE A 351 5.56 5.93 -17.80
CA PHE A 351 5.50 4.72 -18.63
C PHE A 351 4.19 3.95 -18.44
N ALA A 352 3.74 3.74 -17.20
CA ALA A 352 2.46 3.10 -16.91
C ALA A 352 1.28 3.83 -17.59
N THR A 353 1.31 5.17 -17.63
CA THR A 353 0.31 5.99 -18.32
C THR A 353 0.45 5.92 -19.85
N GLN A 354 1.68 5.92 -20.38
CA GLN A 354 1.97 5.83 -21.83
C GLN A 354 1.53 4.49 -22.43
N PHE A 355 1.68 3.39 -21.69
CA PHE A 355 1.19 2.06 -22.10
C PHE A 355 -0.27 1.79 -21.68
N ASN A 356 -0.88 2.68 -20.90
CA ASN A 356 -2.19 2.50 -20.24
C ASN A 356 -2.31 1.19 -19.43
N MET A 357 -1.30 0.89 -18.61
CA MET A 357 -1.11 -0.39 -17.93
C MET A 357 -0.76 -0.22 -16.45
N GLU A 358 -1.46 -0.95 -15.57
CA GLU A 358 -1.17 -1.06 -14.12
C GLU A 358 -1.03 0.27 -13.35
N ILE A 359 -1.64 1.34 -13.84
CA ILE A 359 -1.50 2.71 -13.32
C ILE A 359 -1.79 2.79 -11.81
N GLU A 360 -2.83 2.11 -11.33
CA GLU A 360 -3.20 2.07 -9.89
C GLU A 360 -2.05 1.55 -9.01
N VAL A 361 -1.41 0.46 -9.43
CA VAL A 361 -0.30 -0.18 -8.70
C VAL A 361 0.95 0.68 -8.78
N ILE A 362 1.31 1.16 -9.98
CA ILE A 362 2.55 1.90 -10.20
C ILE A 362 2.53 3.28 -9.52
N THR A 363 1.46 4.06 -9.70
CA THR A 363 1.35 5.38 -9.08
C THR A 363 1.33 5.28 -7.56
N SER A 364 0.45 4.44 -7.01
CA SER A 364 0.28 4.33 -5.56
C SER A 364 1.46 3.66 -4.88
N GLY A 365 2.07 2.66 -5.51
CA GLY A 365 3.29 2.03 -5.03
C GLY A 365 4.46 3.00 -4.95
N MET A 366 4.60 3.91 -5.90
CA MET A 366 5.61 4.96 -5.87
C MET A 366 5.38 5.92 -4.69
N VAL A 367 4.12 6.32 -4.44
CA VAL A 367 3.78 7.14 -3.26
C VAL A 367 4.22 6.42 -1.97
N ILE A 368 3.80 5.17 -1.79
CA ILE A 368 4.10 4.40 -0.56
C ILE A 368 5.62 4.13 -0.45
N SER A 369 6.29 3.75 -1.54
CA SER A 369 7.75 3.56 -1.59
C SER A 369 8.48 4.83 -1.16
N THR A 370 8.04 6.00 -1.63
CA THR A 370 8.65 7.30 -1.27
C THR A 370 8.50 7.60 0.22
N PHE A 371 7.31 7.41 0.80
CA PHE A 371 7.11 7.61 2.24
C PHE A 371 7.85 6.57 3.12
N VAL A 372 7.91 5.31 2.70
CA VAL A 372 8.57 4.23 3.47
C VAL A 372 10.10 4.31 3.35
N SER A 373 10.64 4.79 2.23
CA SER A 373 12.09 5.00 2.06
C SER A 373 12.64 6.09 2.99
N ALA A 374 11.84 7.09 3.38
CA ALA A 374 12.30 8.23 4.19
C ALA A 374 12.87 7.83 5.57
N PRO A 375 12.14 7.12 6.45
CA PRO A 375 12.68 6.67 7.74
C PRO A 375 13.78 5.63 7.57
N ILE A 376 13.66 4.74 6.58
CA ILE A 376 14.67 3.71 6.30
C ILE A 376 16.02 4.36 5.96
N MET A 377 16.03 5.31 5.03
CA MET A 377 17.21 6.00 4.54
C MET A 377 17.90 6.83 5.64
N TYR A 378 17.12 7.45 6.53
CA TYR A 378 17.66 8.12 7.71
C TYR A 378 18.34 7.15 8.69
N VAL A 379 17.66 6.04 9.02
CA VAL A 379 18.17 5.01 9.94
C VAL A 379 19.43 4.34 9.39
N SER A 380 19.42 3.90 8.14
CA SER A 380 20.56 3.25 7.50
C SER A 380 21.76 4.19 7.43
N ALA A 381 21.59 5.41 6.90
CA ALA A 381 22.70 6.36 6.83
C ALA A 381 23.25 6.73 8.22
N TRP A 382 22.40 6.86 9.26
CA TRP A 382 22.85 7.03 10.64
C TRP A 382 23.69 5.83 11.12
N LEU A 383 23.21 4.61 10.92
CA LEU A 383 23.88 3.38 11.33
C LEU A 383 25.22 3.15 10.59
N LEU A 384 25.28 3.55 9.31
CA LEU A 384 26.52 3.55 8.51
C LEU A 384 27.56 4.57 9.00
N THR A 385 27.18 5.62 9.73
CA THR A 385 28.11 6.64 10.25
C THR A 385 28.84 6.25 11.52
N ILE A 386 28.44 5.18 12.21
CA ILE A 386 29.10 4.73 13.45
C ILE A 386 30.54 4.25 13.13
N PRO A 387 31.59 5.00 13.52
CA PRO A 387 32.98 4.61 13.24
C PRO A 387 33.41 3.58 14.28
N SER A 388 34.00 2.46 13.82
CA SER A 388 34.23 1.25 14.63
C SER A 388 32.97 0.77 15.36
N MET A 389 32.31 -0.26 14.81
CA MET A 389 31.20 -0.93 15.49
C MET A 389 31.72 -1.76 16.67
N ASP A 390 31.97 -1.11 17.81
CA ASP A 390 32.08 -1.77 19.12
C ASP A 390 30.83 -2.66 19.29
N PRO A 391 30.95 -4.00 19.31
CA PRO A 391 29.78 -4.89 19.30
C PRO A 391 28.89 -4.67 20.53
N ASP A 392 29.49 -4.32 21.68
CA ASP A 392 28.76 -4.01 22.91
C ASP A 392 27.91 -2.74 22.81
N ARG A 393 28.46 -1.66 22.23
CA ARG A 393 27.69 -0.41 22.01
C ARG A 393 26.53 -0.64 21.06
N LEU A 394 26.76 -1.47 20.05
CA LEU A 394 25.78 -1.79 19.04
C LEU A 394 24.65 -2.67 19.60
N ALA A 395 25.00 -3.74 20.33
CA ALA A 395 24.02 -4.60 20.99
C ALA A 395 23.14 -3.76 21.95
N ALA A 396 23.76 -2.85 22.73
CA ALA A 396 23.03 -1.91 23.56
C ALA A 396 22.09 -0.97 22.77
N ALA A 397 22.51 -0.48 21.59
CA ALA A 397 21.67 0.34 20.72
C ALA A 397 20.47 -0.44 20.15
N ILE A 398 20.69 -1.65 19.64
CA ILE A 398 19.62 -2.55 19.14
C ILE A 398 18.66 -2.92 20.27
N GLN A 399 19.17 -3.20 21.47
CA GLN A 399 18.38 -3.51 22.67
C GLN A 399 17.51 -2.32 23.11
N ASN A 400 18.05 -1.10 23.13
CA ASN A 400 17.30 0.12 23.48
C ASN A 400 16.17 0.36 22.47
N VAL A 401 16.45 0.26 21.17
CA VAL A 401 15.44 0.40 20.11
C VAL A 401 14.37 -0.70 20.21
N SER A 402 14.77 -1.93 20.50
CA SER A 402 13.85 -3.06 20.73
C SER A 402 12.93 -2.82 21.93
N PHE A 403 13.46 -2.23 23.01
CA PHE A 403 12.71 -1.86 24.21
C PHE A 403 11.71 -0.73 23.95
N ASP A 404 12.13 0.37 23.34
CA ASP A 404 11.28 1.52 23.04
C ASP A 404 10.13 1.12 22.09
N ILE A 405 10.44 0.37 21.04
CA ILE A 405 9.44 -0.15 20.09
C ILE A 405 8.48 -1.13 20.79
N SER A 406 8.99 -2.01 21.67
CA SER A 406 8.15 -2.94 22.44
C SER A 406 7.12 -2.21 23.31
N ILE A 407 7.50 -1.10 23.96
CA ILE A 407 6.59 -0.32 24.81
C ILE A 407 5.43 0.27 23.99
N VAL A 408 5.73 0.95 22.88
CA VAL A 408 4.68 1.60 22.07
C VAL A 408 3.83 0.54 21.34
N SER A 409 4.45 -0.52 20.84
CA SER A 409 3.77 -1.67 20.23
C SER A 409 2.84 -2.38 21.21
N LEU A 410 3.21 -2.52 22.49
CA LEU A 410 2.38 -3.10 23.54
C LEU A 410 1.06 -2.32 23.73
N VAL A 411 1.09 -0.98 23.67
CA VAL A 411 -0.13 -0.15 23.73
C VAL A 411 -1.05 -0.45 22.54
N SER A 412 -0.47 -0.50 21.33
CA SER A 412 -1.18 -0.84 20.09
C SER A 412 -1.77 -2.28 20.13
N LEU A 413 -1.07 -3.24 20.73
CA LEU A 413 -1.52 -4.62 20.89
C LEU A 413 -2.65 -4.76 21.91
N ILE A 414 -2.52 -4.14 23.09
CA ILE A 414 -3.56 -4.16 24.13
C ILE A 414 -4.86 -3.55 23.58
N TRP A 415 -4.78 -2.44 22.84
CA TRP A 415 -5.95 -1.86 22.17
C TRP A 415 -6.56 -2.82 21.14
N SER A 416 -5.75 -3.38 20.24
CA SER A 416 -6.23 -4.26 19.16
C SER A 416 -6.88 -5.55 19.70
N LEU A 417 -6.28 -6.14 20.74
CA LEU A 417 -6.84 -7.29 21.45
C LEU A 417 -8.14 -6.91 22.16
N GLY A 418 -8.20 -5.75 22.80
CA GLY A 418 -9.41 -5.19 23.40
C GLY A 418 -10.57 -5.05 22.40
N VAL A 419 -10.32 -4.53 21.19
CA VAL A 419 -11.32 -4.40 20.13
C VAL A 419 -11.86 -5.78 19.67
N ILE A 420 -10.99 -6.78 19.53
CA ILE A 420 -11.39 -8.14 19.11
C ILE A 420 -12.15 -8.90 20.23
N LEU A 421 -11.81 -8.66 21.49
CA LEU A 421 -12.52 -9.20 22.65
C LEU A 421 -13.91 -8.54 22.82
N LEU A 422 -13.96 -7.19 22.81
CA LEU A 422 -15.21 -6.42 22.95
C LEU A 422 -16.21 -6.71 21.83
N SER A 423 -15.74 -6.91 20.59
CA SER A 423 -16.58 -7.29 19.45
C SER A 423 -17.06 -8.74 19.48
N LYS A 424 -16.57 -9.57 20.43
CA LYS A 424 -16.85 -11.02 20.57
C LYS A 424 -16.46 -11.87 19.34
N LYS A 425 -15.81 -11.28 18.32
CA LYS A 425 -15.39 -11.95 17.08
C LYS A 425 -14.27 -12.97 17.30
N TYR A 426 -13.58 -12.95 18.45
CA TYR A 426 -12.54 -13.91 18.82
C TYR A 426 -12.97 -15.40 18.74
N LYS A 427 -14.27 -15.72 18.72
CA LYS A 427 -14.78 -17.09 18.52
C LYS A 427 -14.94 -17.52 17.05
N GLN A 428 -14.79 -16.60 16.10
CA GLN A 428 -14.98 -16.85 14.67
C GLN A 428 -13.63 -17.06 13.98
N LEU A 429 -13.58 -17.93 12.97
CA LEU A 429 -12.43 -17.98 12.05
C LEU A 429 -12.54 -16.82 11.02
N PRO A 430 -11.41 -16.23 10.58
CA PRO A 430 -10.04 -16.47 11.02
C PRO A 430 -9.65 -15.73 12.33
N HIS A 431 -10.48 -14.80 12.83
CA HIS A 431 -10.21 -13.94 13.99
C HIS A 431 -9.70 -14.67 15.25
N MET A 432 -10.11 -15.91 15.51
CA MET A 432 -9.63 -16.73 16.63
C MET A 432 -8.13 -17.03 16.54
N LEU A 433 -7.60 -17.25 15.34
CA LEU A 433 -6.18 -17.49 15.08
C LEU A 433 -5.40 -16.16 15.15
N THR A 434 -5.98 -15.08 14.62
CA THR A 434 -5.48 -13.70 14.78
C THR A 434 -5.37 -13.31 16.26
N THR A 435 -6.34 -13.71 17.09
CA THR A 435 -6.32 -13.45 18.54
C THR A 435 -5.11 -14.13 19.20
N ASN A 436 -4.77 -15.35 18.80
CA ASN A 436 -3.56 -16.04 19.29
C ASN A 436 -2.27 -15.35 18.82
N LEU A 437 -2.21 -14.91 17.55
CA LEU A 437 -1.09 -14.12 17.02
C LEU A 437 -0.88 -12.82 17.81
N LEU A 438 -1.95 -12.08 18.14
CA LEU A 438 -1.85 -10.87 18.97
C LEU A 438 -1.37 -11.17 20.39
N ILE A 439 -1.78 -12.30 20.98
CA ILE A 439 -1.31 -12.74 22.30
C ILE A 439 0.18 -13.08 22.24
N ALA A 440 0.65 -13.80 21.20
CA ALA A 440 2.07 -14.08 21.00
C ALA A 440 2.90 -12.80 20.83
N GLN A 441 2.45 -11.85 20.00
CA GLN A 441 3.08 -10.53 19.84
C GLN A 441 3.13 -9.75 21.16
N CYS A 442 2.06 -9.79 21.95
CA CYS A 442 1.98 -9.12 23.25
C CYS A 442 2.97 -9.71 24.27
N VAL A 443 3.04 -11.04 24.38
CA VAL A 443 3.99 -11.73 25.26
C VAL A 443 5.44 -11.50 24.81
N ALA A 444 5.72 -11.41 23.50
CA ALA A 444 7.05 -11.09 22.99
C ALA A 444 7.50 -9.66 23.36
N CYS A 445 6.61 -8.67 23.25
CA CYS A 445 6.90 -7.29 23.69
C CYS A 445 7.14 -7.22 25.21
N VAL A 446 6.33 -7.93 26.01
CA VAL A 446 6.54 -8.04 27.47
C VAL A 446 7.86 -8.73 27.80
N GLY A 447 8.21 -9.81 27.08
CA GLY A 447 9.47 -10.52 27.23
C GLY A 447 10.69 -9.65 26.94
N MET A 448 10.64 -8.82 25.90
CA MET A 448 11.72 -7.88 25.56
C MET A 448 11.87 -6.75 26.58
N VAL A 449 10.75 -6.21 27.09
CA VAL A 449 10.76 -5.24 28.21
C VAL A 449 11.36 -5.87 29.47
N MET A 450 10.99 -7.11 29.80
CA MET A 450 11.59 -7.86 30.92
C MET A 450 13.08 -8.14 30.70
N TRP A 451 13.51 -8.44 29.47
CA TRP A 451 14.92 -8.72 29.13
C TRP A 451 15.82 -7.53 29.46
N ASN A 452 15.40 -6.32 29.07
CA ASN A 452 16.16 -5.09 29.32
C ASN A 452 16.43 -4.86 30.84
N PHE A 453 15.42 -5.10 31.69
CA PHE A 453 15.58 -5.03 33.16
C PHE A 453 16.34 -6.22 33.75
N THR A 454 16.39 -7.36 33.06
CA THR A 454 17.01 -8.59 33.55
C THR A 454 18.52 -8.62 33.29
N ILE A 455 19.02 -7.98 32.23
CA ILE A 455 20.46 -7.79 32.01
C ILE A 455 21.14 -7.06 33.18
N GLN A 456 20.44 -6.13 33.84
CA GLN A 456 20.95 -5.43 35.04
C GLN A 456 21.06 -6.34 36.29
N LYS A 457 20.44 -7.53 36.28
CA LYS A 457 20.41 -8.47 37.40
C LYS A 457 21.20 -9.74 37.04
N LYS A 458 22.37 -9.93 37.66
CA LYS A 458 23.31 -11.06 37.44
C LYS A 458 22.77 -12.47 37.81
N SER A 459 21.46 -12.65 37.94
CA SER A 459 20.79 -13.90 38.28
C SER A 459 20.46 -14.71 37.03
N ILE A 460 21.35 -15.65 36.66
CA ILE A 460 21.23 -16.53 35.48
C ILE A 460 19.86 -17.22 35.38
N PHE A 461 19.28 -17.67 36.50
CA PHE A 461 17.95 -18.28 36.53
C PHE A 461 16.84 -17.37 35.98
N VAL A 462 16.90 -16.06 36.27
CA VAL A 462 15.92 -15.09 35.77
C VAL A 462 16.17 -14.77 34.29
N GLN A 463 17.43 -14.74 33.85
CA GLN A 463 17.78 -14.62 32.43
C GLN A 463 17.20 -15.78 31.62
N ILE A 464 17.38 -17.02 32.07
CA ILE A 464 16.79 -18.22 31.45
C ILE A 464 15.25 -18.15 31.44
N LEU A 465 14.61 -17.75 32.55
CA LEU A 465 13.15 -17.64 32.63
C LEU A 465 12.59 -16.62 31.61
N VAL A 466 13.21 -15.45 31.52
CA VAL A 466 12.79 -14.39 30.58
C VAL A 466 13.11 -14.77 29.13
N PHE A 467 14.24 -15.44 28.88
CA PHE A 467 14.58 -16.02 27.58
C PHE A 467 13.49 -16.99 27.09
N ILE A 468 13.01 -17.89 27.96
CA ILE A 468 11.93 -18.83 27.63
C ILE A 468 10.65 -18.08 27.24
N VAL A 469 10.25 -17.07 28.01
CA VAL A 469 9.04 -16.26 27.70
C VAL A 469 9.19 -15.54 26.36
N LEU A 470 10.35 -14.91 26.12
CA LEU A 470 10.65 -14.17 24.89
C LEU A 470 10.69 -15.08 23.65
N TYR A 471 11.44 -16.18 23.68
CA TYR A 471 11.61 -17.03 22.50
C TYR A 471 10.42 -17.94 22.22
N CYS A 472 9.72 -18.46 23.24
CA CYS A 472 8.48 -19.21 23.00
C CYS A 472 7.41 -18.32 22.32
N SER A 473 7.31 -17.05 22.72
CA SER A 473 6.32 -16.12 22.14
C SER A 473 6.74 -15.57 20.78
N LEU A 474 8.03 -15.25 20.57
CA LEU A 474 8.56 -14.82 19.28
C LEU A 474 8.44 -15.93 18.21
N TYR A 475 8.88 -17.15 18.53
CA TYR A 475 8.72 -18.31 17.65
C TYR A 475 7.24 -18.66 17.41
N SER A 476 6.36 -18.46 18.41
CA SER A 476 4.92 -18.60 18.23
C SER A 476 4.37 -17.57 17.24
N ALA A 477 4.73 -16.28 17.37
CA ALA A 477 4.33 -15.25 16.42
C ALA A 477 4.81 -15.57 14.98
N PHE A 478 6.04 -16.09 14.84
CA PHE A 478 6.55 -16.56 13.54
C PHE A 478 5.70 -17.69 12.96
N LEU A 479 5.37 -18.74 13.72
CA LEU A 479 4.51 -19.84 13.21
C LEU A 479 3.06 -19.39 12.96
N TRP A 480 2.51 -18.52 13.81
CA TRP A 480 1.13 -18.04 13.69
C TRP A 480 0.83 -17.33 12.37
N THR A 481 1.82 -16.67 11.76
CA THR A 481 1.64 -16.03 10.44
C THR A 481 1.48 -17.03 9.30
N GLY A 482 2.28 -18.11 9.29
CA GLY A 482 2.13 -19.27 8.39
C GLY A 482 0.82 -20.01 8.60
N LEU A 483 0.46 -20.30 9.86
CA LEU A 483 -0.79 -20.98 10.22
C LEU A 483 -2.04 -20.14 9.89
N LEU A 484 -1.97 -18.81 10.08
CA LEU A 484 -3.04 -17.90 9.68
C LEU A 484 -3.23 -17.93 8.15
N ALA A 485 -2.16 -17.78 7.38
CA ALA A 485 -2.22 -17.86 5.91
C ALA A 485 -2.77 -19.20 5.40
N LEU A 486 -2.36 -20.32 6.00
CA LEU A 486 -2.91 -21.65 5.71
C LEU A 486 -4.42 -21.73 6.03
N SER A 487 -4.85 -21.16 7.16
CA SER A 487 -6.28 -21.12 7.51
C SER A 487 -7.11 -20.32 6.50
N LEU A 488 -6.58 -19.24 5.92
CA LEU A 488 -7.27 -18.43 4.91
C LEU A 488 -7.45 -19.22 3.61
N LEU A 489 -6.47 -20.05 3.20
CA LEU A 489 -6.63 -20.97 2.08
C LEU A 489 -7.71 -22.03 2.36
N LEU A 490 -7.69 -22.64 3.54
CA LEU A 490 -8.68 -23.65 3.95
C LEU A 490 -10.10 -23.09 4.06
N LEU A 491 -10.24 -21.82 4.46
CA LEU A 491 -11.52 -21.10 4.45
C LEU A 491 -12.01 -20.78 3.02
N LYS A 492 -11.10 -20.49 2.08
CA LYS A 492 -11.46 -20.17 0.68
C LYS A 492 -11.82 -21.40 -0.16
N ARG A 493 -11.20 -22.56 0.07
CA ARG A 493 -11.45 -23.83 -0.69
C ARG A 493 -12.69 -24.61 -0.20
N ARG A 494 -13.73 -23.94 0.27
CA ARG A 494 -14.71 -24.58 1.16
C ARG A 494 -15.98 -25.07 0.47
N GLU A 495 -16.06 -26.38 0.30
CA GLU A 495 -17.33 -27.11 0.34
C GLU A 495 -17.46 -27.92 1.64
N ASN A 496 -16.60 -28.93 1.89
CA ASN A 496 -16.85 -29.92 2.95
C ASN A 496 -15.75 -30.11 4.03
N LEU A 497 -14.66 -29.33 4.04
CA LEU A 497 -13.57 -29.52 5.03
C LEU A 497 -13.88 -28.91 6.41
N LYS A 498 -13.81 -29.75 7.46
CA LYS A 498 -13.80 -29.33 8.88
C LYS A 498 -12.36 -28.95 9.28
N ILE A 499 -12.08 -27.66 9.42
CA ILE A 499 -10.76 -27.17 9.84
C ILE A 499 -10.49 -27.60 11.31
N PRO A 500 -9.40 -28.32 11.62
CA PRO A 500 -9.11 -28.80 12.96
C PRO A 500 -8.46 -27.69 13.81
N VAL A 501 -9.25 -26.68 14.17
CA VAL A 501 -8.82 -25.45 14.87
C VAL A 501 -8.02 -25.74 16.16
N GLY A 502 -8.39 -26.78 16.91
CA GLY A 502 -7.66 -27.21 18.09
C GLY A 502 -6.22 -27.66 17.78
N ILE A 503 -6.03 -28.47 16.72
CA ILE A 503 -4.70 -28.94 16.30
C ILE A 503 -3.84 -27.76 15.84
N ILE A 504 -4.40 -26.81 15.08
CA ILE A 504 -3.70 -25.59 14.65
C ILE A 504 -3.24 -24.77 15.86
N THR A 505 -4.08 -24.68 16.90
CA THR A 505 -3.77 -23.91 18.12
C THR A 505 -2.73 -24.60 19.01
N VAL A 506 -2.80 -25.93 19.12
CA VAL A 506 -1.78 -26.74 19.80
C VAL A 506 -0.45 -26.67 19.05
N ALA A 507 -0.44 -26.67 17.71
CA ALA A 507 0.77 -26.51 16.91
C ALA A 507 1.41 -25.12 17.10
N GLY A 508 0.61 -24.05 17.02
CA GLY A 508 1.09 -22.66 17.11
C GLY A 508 1.75 -22.28 18.45
N TRP A 509 1.40 -22.96 19.55
CA TRP A 509 2.02 -22.75 20.87
C TRP A 509 2.95 -23.89 21.30
N GLY A 510 2.63 -25.14 20.96
CA GLY A 510 3.40 -26.32 21.39
C GLY A 510 4.73 -26.48 20.66
N ILE A 511 4.77 -26.23 19.34
CA ILE A 511 6.03 -26.36 18.55
C ILE A 511 7.11 -25.36 19.06
N PRO A 512 6.81 -24.06 19.31
CA PRO A 512 7.74 -23.14 19.94
C PRO A 512 8.29 -23.63 21.29
N VAL A 513 7.40 -24.09 22.18
CA VAL A 513 7.77 -24.56 23.53
C VAL A 513 8.67 -25.79 23.47
N VAL A 514 8.39 -26.73 22.57
CA VAL A 514 9.24 -27.92 22.36
C VAL A 514 10.61 -27.53 21.79
N ILE A 515 10.68 -26.63 20.80
CA ILE A 515 11.96 -26.21 20.22
C ILE A 515 12.81 -25.42 21.21
N VAL A 516 12.21 -24.51 21.99
CA VAL A 516 12.92 -23.81 23.08
C VAL A 516 13.35 -24.80 24.15
N GLY A 517 12.52 -25.77 24.54
CA GLY A 517 12.89 -26.84 25.47
C GLY A 517 14.10 -27.66 25.01
N ILE A 518 14.16 -28.01 23.72
CA ILE A 518 15.33 -28.67 23.12
C ILE A 518 16.56 -27.75 23.16
N LEU A 519 16.39 -26.45 22.89
CA LEU A 519 17.47 -25.47 22.96
C LEU A 519 18.02 -25.29 24.39
N LEU A 520 17.18 -25.36 25.42
CA LEU A 520 17.63 -25.35 26.83
C LEU A 520 18.48 -26.59 27.19
N ILE A 521 18.16 -27.75 26.60
CA ILE A 521 18.82 -29.03 26.91
C ILE A 521 20.13 -29.21 26.13
N ALA A 522 20.13 -28.86 24.84
CA ALA A 522 21.27 -29.04 23.94
C ALA A 522 22.16 -27.79 23.81
N GLY A 523 21.65 -26.61 24.16
CA GLY A 523 22.35 -25.35 23.99
C GLY A 523 23.40 -25.11 25.07
N LYS A 524 24.65 -24.88 24.65
CA LYS A 524 25.68 -24.31 25.52
C LYS A 524 25.50 -22.79 25.61
N HIS A 525 25.24 -22.29 26.82
CA HIS A 525 25.16 -20.85 27.11
C HIS A 525 26.47 -20.14 26.72
N THR A 526 26.38 -19.12 25.88
CA THR A 526 27.55 -18.41 25.32
C THR A 526 28.16 -17.38 26.28
N GLY A 527 27.34 -16.81 27.16
CA GLY A 527 27.74 -15.68 28.01
C GLY A 527 27.54 -14.30 27.37
N GLU A 528 26.96 -14.25 26.17
CA GLU A 528 26.67 -13.02 25.44
C GLU A 528 25.45 -12.27 26.03
N ILE A 529 25.45 -10.94 25.87
CA ILE A 529 24.42 -10.04 26.42
C ILE A 529 23.16 -10.00 25.53
N ASP A 530 23.32 -10.22 24.21
CA ASP A 530 22.21 -10.20 23.26
C ASP A 530 21.32 -11.44 23.41
N SER A 531 20.01 -11.20 23.54
CA SER A 531 18.97 -12.22 23.48
C SER A 531 19.06 -13.12 22.24
N ALA A 532 19.52 -12.60 21.09
CA ALA A 532 19.64 -13.31 19.82
C ALA A 532 20.69 -14.43 19.81
N PHE A 533 21.69 -14.36 20.71
CA PHE A 533 22.86 -15.24 20.70
C PHE A 533 23.10 -15.98 22.02
N PHE A 534 22.14 -15.97 22.95
CA PHE A 534 22.22 -16.61 24.27
C PHE A 534 22.62 -18.11 24.22
N TYR A 535 22.21 -18.82 23.16
CA TYR A 535 22.64 -20.21 22.85
C TYR A 535 23.42 -20.34 21.52
N GLY A 536 23.90 -19.23 20.96
CA GLY A 536 24.77 -19.15 19.79
C GLY A 536 24.23 -19.89 18.56
N LYS A 537 25.09 -20.71 17.93
CA LYS A 537 24.80 -21.34 16.62
C LYS A 537 23.48 -22.13 16.58
N HIS A 538 23.12 -22.81 17.67
CA HIS A 538 21.89 -23.60 17.76
C HIS A 538 20.62 -22.75 17.74
N GLN A 539 20.68 -21.52 18.28
CA GLN A 539 19.57 -20.58 18.31
C GLN A 539 19.30 -19.97 16.93
N VAL A 540 20.36 -19.60 16.20
CA VAL A 540 20.24 -19.08 14.83
C VAL A 540 19.70 -20.14 13.87
N ILE A 541 20.19 -21.39 13.98
CA ILE A 541 19.69 -22.52 13.18
C ILE A 541 18.21 -22.82 13.49
N THR A 542 17.80 -22.87 14.76
CA THR A 542 16.39 -23.11 15.11
C THR A 542 15.48 -21.97 14.66
N THR A 543 15.92 -20.71 14.75
CA THR A 543 15.21 -19.55 14.20
C THR A 543 15.04 -19.68 12.69
N ALA A 544 16.12 -19.97 11.95
CA ALA A 544 16.09 -20.11 10.49
C ALA A 544 15.08 -21.18 10.02
N VAL A 545 15.05 -22.34 10.70
CA VAL A 545 14.12 -23.44 10.38
C VAL A 545 12.66 -23.03 10.59
N ILE A 546 12.33 -22.43 11.74
CA ILE A 546 10.96 -21.96 12.07
C ILE A 546 10.47 -20.93 11.05
N VAL A 547 11.32 -19.93 10.77
CA VAL A 547 11.01 -18.84 9.85
C VAL A 547 10.84 -19.37 8.41
N THR A 548 11.71 -20.28 7.96
CA THR A 548 11.60 -20.93 6.64
C THR A 548 10.30 -21.71 6.49
N ILE A 549 9.93 -22.52 7.49
CA ILE A 549 8.67 -23.28 7.49
C ILE A 549 7.45 -22.33 7.40
N SER A 550 7.49 -21.21 8.13
CA SER A 550 6.39 -20.23 8.08
C SER A 550 6.30 -19.48 6.75
N ILE A 551 7.44 -19.10 6.15
CA ILE A 551 7.50 -18.51 4.80
C ILE A 551 6.95 -19.49 3.76
N LEU A 552 7.30 -20.78 3.84
CA LEU A 552 6.80 -21.81 2.92
C LEU A 552 5.28 -22.00 3.07
N PHE A 553 4.76 -22.18 4.29
CA PHE A 553 3.32 -22.32 4.50
C PHE A 553 2.54 -21.08 4.05
N SER A 554 3.02 -19.87 4.37
CA SER A 554 2.33 -18.64 4.00
C SER A 554 2.41 -18.33 2.51
N GLY A 555 3.58 -18.44 1.89
CA GLY A 555 3.79 -18.22 0.46
C GLY A 555 2.98 -19.19 -0.40
N VAL A 556 3.02 -20.49 -0.12
CA VAL A 556 2.22 -21.50 -0.85
C VAL A 556 0.73 -21.24 -0.66
N SER A 557 0.29 -20.93 0.57
CA SER A 557 -1.14 -20.69 0.84
C SER A 557 -1.68 -19.47 0.10
N LEU A 558 -0.94 -18.36 0.10
CA LEU A 558 -1.32 -17.13 -0.60
C LEU A 558 -1.27 -17.29 -2.14
N MET A 559 -0.27 -18.00 -2.67
CA MET A 559 -0.18 -18.33 -4.10
C MET A 559 -1.38 -19.18 -4.56
N CYS A 560 -1.77 -20.19 -3.77
CA CYS A 560 -2.96 -20.99 -4.03
C CYS A 560 -4.26 -20.19 -3.91
N MET A 561 -4.39 -19.28 -2.93
CA MET A 561 -5.55 -18.38 -2.80
C MET A 561 -5.70 -17.45 -4.01
N ASN A 562 -4.59 -16.99 -4.59
CA ASN A 562 -4.60 -16.16 -5.80
C ASN A 562 -5.08 -16.97 -7.02
N ARG A 563 -4.45 -18.12 -7.30
CA ARG A 563 -4.82 -18.99 -8.44
C ARG A 563 -6.26 -19.48 -8.39
N SER A 564 -6.76 -19.91 -7.22
CA SER A 564 -8.15 -20.33 -7.05
C SER A 564 -9.16 -19.19 -7.10
N GLY A 565 -8.74 -17.92 -7.26
CA GLY A 565 -9.64 -16.78 -7.42
C GLY A 565 -10.13 -16.51 -8.84
N THR A 566 -9.53 -17.13 -9.87
CA THR A 566 -9.85 -16.86 -11.29
C THR A 566 -10.65 -17.97 -11.96
N ALA A 567 -10.72 -19.16 -11.35
CA ALA A 567 -11.32 -20.36 -11.95
C ALA A 567 -12.80 -20.57 -11.56
N GLY A 568 -13.52 -19.52 -11.13
CA GLY A 568 -14.82 -19.68 -10.46
C GLY A 568 -15.67 -18.43 -10.31
N THR A 569 -15.72 -17.54 -11.31
CA THR A 569 -16.80 -16.54 -11.45
C THR A 569 -16.88 -16.06 -12.90
N ASN A 570 -18.08 -16.04 -13.51
CA ASN A 570 -18.28 -15.50 -14.86
C ASN A 570 -18.25 -13.97 -14.83
N TYR A 571 -17.19 -13.36 -15.36
CA TYR A 571 -16.87 -11.93 -15.19
C TYR A 571 -17.52 -10.98 -16.22
N GLU A 572 -18.76 -11.24 -16.64
CA GLU A 572 -19.49 -10.35 -17.58
C GLU A 572 -20.44 -9.37 -16.89
N VAL A 573 -21.05 -9.73 -15.75
CA VAL A 573 -22.12 -8.93 -15.12
C VAL A 573 -21.63 -7.58 -14.56
N LEU A 574 -20.38 -7.50 -14.07
CA LEU A 574 -19.89 -6.28 -13.43
C LEU A 574 -19.30 -5.24 -14.41
N ASN A 575 -19.03 -5.63 -15.67
CA ASN A 575 -18.36 -4.74 -16.62
C ASN A 575 -19.35 -3.75 -17.28
N GLN A 576 -20.63 -4.12 -17.40
CA GLN A 576 -21.68 -3.25 -17.96
C GLN A 576 -21.99 -2.02 -17.08
N GLN A 577 -21.86 -2.12 -15.75
CA GLN A 577 -22.17 -1.00 -14.85
C GLN A 577 -21.12 0.12 -14.86
N PHE A 578 -19.85 -0.19 -15.14
CA PHE A 578 -18.77 0.81 -15.13
C PHE A 578 -18.63 1.61 -16.43
N GLN A 579 -19.25 1.14 -17.52
CA GLN A 579 -19.17 1.80 -18.83
C GLN A 579 -20.23 2.91 -19.02
N HIS A 580 -21.16 3.06 -18.07
CA HIS A 580 -22.30 3.99 -18.17
C HIS A 580 -22.18 5.28 -17.33
N GLN A 581 -21.01 5.57 -16.74
CA GLN A 581 -20.79 6.77 -15.89
C GLN A 581 -19.60 7.66 -16.30
N VAL A 582 -19.05 7.51 -17.52
CA VAL A 582 -18.03 8.45 -18.05
C VAL A 582 -18.28 8.77 -19.52
N GLU A 583 -19.34 9.52 -19.80
CA GLU A 583 -19.46 10.32 -21.02
C GLU A 583 -19.88 11.75 -20.63
N GLU A 584 -18.94 12.70 -20.71
CA GLU A 584 -19.27 14.13 -20.74
C GLU A 584 -19.64 14.51 -22.20
N PRO A 585 -20.70 15.31 -22.43
CA PRO A 585 -21.17 15.60 -23.77
C PRO A 585 -20.35 16.71 -24.45
N GLU A 586 -19.18 16.38 -24.99
CA GLU A 586 -18.48 17.25 -25.94
C GLU A 586 -19.29 17.40 -27.24
N ARG A 587 -20.04 18.50 -27.34
CA ARG A 587 -20.69 18.93 -28.57
C ARG A 587 -19.68 19.63 -29.48
N GLU A 588 -19.21 18.94 -30.51
CA GLU A 588 -18.73 19.62 -31.71
C GLU A 588 -19.16 18.87 -32.98
N ALA A 589 -19.45 19.63 -34.03
CA ALA A 589 -20.05 19.11 -35.26
C ALA A 589 -19.03 19.12 -36.40
N ASN A 590 -19.04 18.09 -37.24
CA ASN A 590 -18.98 18.28 -38.69
C ASN A 590 -19.43 17.04 -39.49
N GLN A 591 -19.93 17.31 -40.69
CA GLN A 591 -20.38 16.31 -41.67
C GLN A 591 -19.23 15.97 -42.63
N HIS A 592 -19.14 14.73 -43.16
CA HIS A 592 -19.18 14.47 -44.62
C HIS A 592 -19.08 12.97 -45.02
N TYR A 593 -20.00 12.56 -45.90
CA TYR A 593 -19.91 11.60 -47.02
C TYR A 593 -19.21 10.21 -46.93
N LYS A 594 -20.01 9.17 -47.22
CA LYS A 594 -19.65 7.92 -47.93
C LYS A 594 -19.67 8.16 -49.47
N PRO A 595 -18.92 7.41 -50.31
CA PRO A 595 -19.33 6.08 -50.86
C PRO A 595 -18.13 5.11 -51.16
N SER A 596 -18.23 3.91 -51.77
CA SER A 596 -19.14 2.73 -51.70
C SER A 596 -18.58 1.61 -52.64
N SER A 597 -19.11 0.37 -52.60
CA SER A 597 -18.84 -0.78 -53.52
C SER A 597 -17.47 -1.52 -53.36
N SER A 598 -17.23 -2.80 -53.75
CA SER A 598 -18.05 -3.84 -54.43
C SER A 598 -17.59 -5.32 -54.23
N VAL A 599 -18.53 -6.22 -53.89
CA VAL A 599 -18.86 -7.60 -54.39
C VAL A 599 -17.84 -8.55 -55.09
N SER A 600 -17.67 -9.79 -54.55
CA SER A 600 -17.60 -11.14 -55.22
C SER A 600 -17.30 -12.25 -54.16
N HIS A 601 -18.02 -13.37 -53.95
CA HIS A 601 -18.24 -14.62 -54.77
C HIS A 601 -16.95 -15.44 -55.08
N SER A 602 -16.89 -16.79 -54.99
CA SER A 602 -17.85 -17.87 -54.63
C SER A 602 -17.15 -19.18 -54.16
N GLU A 603 -17.93 -20.17 -53.65
CA GLU A 603 -17.74 -21.65 -53.72
C GLU A 603 -16.47 -22.36 -53.14
N THR A 604 -16.43 -23.65 -52.76
CA THR A 604 -17.36 -24.64 -52.11
C THR A 604 -16.51 -25.88 -51.77
N ASP A 605 -16.65 -26.49 -50.57
CA ASP A 605 -16.82 -27.96 -50.39
C ASP A 605 -16.85 -28.39 -48.91
N SER A 606 -17.39 -29.59 -48.65
CA SER A 606 -17.44 -30.28 -47.33
C SER A 606 -17.51 -31.81 -47.54
N PRO A 607 -17.21 -32.65 -46.53
CA PRO A 607 -18.25 -32.97 -45.54
C PRO A 607 -17.75 -33.29 -44.10
N THR A 608 -18.72 -33.39 -43.17
CA THR A 608 -18.80 -34.26 -41.95
C THR A 608 -17.51 -34.86 -41.32
N GLU A 609 -17.29 -34.95 -40.01
CA GLU A 609 -18.02 -34.65 -38.74
C GLU A 609 -16.97 -34.91 -37.60
N ARG A 610 -17.12 -34.82 -36.26
CA ARG A 610 -18.11 -34.48 -35.20
C ARG A 610 -17.24 -34.22 -33.94
N GLU A 611 -17.59 -33.62 -32.79
CA GLU A 611 -18.64 -32.76 -32.20
C GLU A 611 -17.98 -32.21 -30.88
N ASN A 612 -18.43 -31.24 -30.08
CA ASN A 612 -19.64 -30.44 -29.94
C ASN A 612 -19.26 -28.98 -29.62
N LEU A 613 -20.20 -28.03 -29.67
CA LEU A 613 -19.98 -26.61 -29.37
C LEU A 613 -21.19 -26.04 -28.61
N VAL A 614 -20.97 -25.33 -27.49
CA VAL A 614 -22.04 -24.63 -26.75
C VAL A 614 -21.97 -23.16 -27.11
N GLU A 615 -22.91 -22.71 -27.95
CA GLU A 615 -22.92 -21.35 -28.51
C GLU A 615 -23.98 -20.47 -27.83
N PHE A 616 -23.67 -19.18 -27.66
CA PHE A 616 -24.58 -18.19 -27.10
C PHE A 616 -25.72 -17.86 -28.08
N TYR A 617 -26.95 -17.76 -27.58
CA TYR A 617 -28.05 -17.12 -28.31
C TYR A 617 -28.46 -15.80 -27.66
N THR A 618 -28.39 -14.72 -28.44
CA THR A 618 -28.90 -13.40 -28.08
C THR A 618 -30.40 -13.31 -28.33
N CYS A 619 -31.21 -13.08 -27.29
CA CYS A 619 -32.63 -12.76 -27.47
C CYS A 619 -32.85 -11.23 -27.59
N GLN A 620 -33.02 -10.76 -28.82
CA GLN A 620 -33.54 -9.41 -29.09
C GLN A 620 -35.07 -9.40 -28.95
N LYS A 621 -35.64 -8.31 -28.43
CA LYS A 621 -36.97 -8.31 -27.82
C LYS A 621 -38.08 -7.91 -28.80
N GLN A 622 -39.05 -8.80 -29.04
CA GLN A 622 -40.35 -8.40 -29.58
C GLN A 622 -41.49 -9.30 -29.05
N ASN A 623 -42.51 -8.65 -28.47
CA ASN A 623 -43.85 -9.11 -28.11
C ASN A 623 -44.11 -10.57 -27.65
N GLY A 624 -44.31 -10.73 -26.33
CA GLY A 624 -45.43 -11.55 -25.82
C GLY A 624 -45.19 -13.03 -25.52
N GLU A 625 -45.22 -13.36 -24.22
CA GLU A 625 -45.63 -14.64 -23.63
C GLU A 625 -44.95 -15.96 -24.11
N LEU A 626 -44.10 -16.50 -23.23
CA LEU A 626 -43.62 -17.87 -23.27
C LEU A 626 -44.41 -18.72 -22.27
N CYS A 627 -45.40 -19.49 -22.74
CA CYS A 627 -46.07 -20.50 -21.92
C CYS A 627 -45.32 -21.83 -21.98
N CYS A 628 -45.07 -22.43 -20.83
CA CYS A 628 -44.57 -23.80 -20.73
C CYS A 628 -45.76 -24.78 -20.74
N SER A 629 -45.75 -25.73 -21.67
CA SER A 629 -46.61 -26.91 -21.62
C SER A 629 -45.77 -28.14 -21.92
N GLU A 630 -45.74 -29.07 -20.98
CA GLU A 630 -45.32 -30.44 -21.25
C GLU A 630 -46.49 -31.16 -21.95
N GLU A 631 -46.27 -31.72 -23.14
CA GLU A 631 -46.43 -33.16 -23.42
C GLU A 631 -46.23 -33.46 -24.92
N GLU A 632 -46.36 -34.73 -25.31
CA GLU A 632 -45.78 -35.29 -26.53
C GLU A 632 -46.63 -35.12 -27.81
N SER A 633 -45.94 -34.80 -28.91
CA SER A 633 -46.14 -35.37 -30.26
C SER A 633 -47.28 -34.86 -31.19
N ALA A 634 -47.12 -35.24 -32.47
CA ALA A 634 -48.16 -35.48 -33.48
C ALA A 634 -48.90 -34.29 -34.17
N SER A 635 -48.17 -33.64 -35.09
CA SER A 635 -48.52 -33.58 -36.54
C SER A 635 -49.62 -32.65 -37.14
N THR A 636 -49.37 -32.30 -38.42
CA THR A 636 -50.31 -31.90 -39.51
C THR A 636 -51.01 -30.52 -39.52
N THR A 637 -50.44 -29.64 -40.34
CA THR A 637 -51.09 -28.84 -41.42
C THR A 637 -52.41 -28.08 -41.17
N GLY A 638 -52.35 -26.74 -41.23
CA GLY A 638 -53.49 -25.83 -41.45
C GLY A 638 -53.01 -24.41 -41.80
N LEU A 639 -53.79 -23.65 -42.60
CA LEU A 639 -53.42 -22.30 -43.07
C LEU A 639 -54.30 -21.18 -42.44
N ARG A 640 -53.65 -20.02 -42.25
CA ARG A 640 -54.18 -18.62 -42.31
C ARG A 640 -54.98 -18.01 -41.14
N GLU A 641 -54.53 -16.80 -40.79
CA GLU A 641 -55.27 -15.52 -40.60
C GLU A 641 -56.56 -15.57 -39.75
N ASN A 642 -56.69 -14.86 -38.61
CA ASN A 642 -56.38 -13.44 -38.40
C ASN A 642 -56.22 -13.05 -36.90
N CYS A 643 -55.71 -11.85 -36.64
CA CYS A 643 -55.50 -11.31 -35.28
C CYS A 643 -56.76 -10.67 -34.65
N SER A 644 -57.01 -10.96 -33.38
CA SER A 644 -57.47 -9.97 -32.38
C SER A 644 -57.07 -10.46 -30.99
N PHE A 645 -56.72 -9.55 -30.08
CA PHE A 645 -56.25 -9.90 -28.72
C PHE A 645 -56.99 -9.05 -27.69
N SER A 646 -57.50 -9.68 -26.64
CA SER A 646 -58.22 -9.01 -25.55
C SER A 646 -57.84 -9.60 -24.20
N VAL A 647 -57.47 -8.70 -23.28
CA VAL A 647 -57.59 -8.77 -21.80
C VAL A 647 -58.45 -9.97 -21.33
N GLU A 648 -57.99 -10.87 -20.45
CA GLU A 648 -57.91 -10.65 -18.99
C GLU A 648 -57.21 -11.79 -18.19
N THR A 649 -57.01 -11.58 -16.88
CA THR A 649 -56.71 -12.58 -15.82
C THR A 649 -55.50 -13.52 -15.94
N ALA A 650 -54.42 -13.22 -15.18
CA ALA A 650 -53.38 -14.17 -14.77
C ALA A 650 -53.28 -14.26 -13.23
N ASN A 651 -54.40 -14.58 -12.56
CA ASN A 651 -54.55 -14.45 -11.12
C ASN A 651 -54.52 -15.81 -10.38
N GLN A 652 -53.40 -16.55 -10.44
CA GLN A 652 -53.19 -17.73 -9.59
C GLN A 652 -51.72 -18.20 -9.52
N CYS A 653 -51.03 -17.84 -8.44
CA CYS A 653 -49.82 -18.55 -7.97
C CYS A 653 -49.66 -18.35 -6.46
N LEU A 654 -50.60 -18.92 -5.69
CA LEU A 654 -50.87 -18.55 -4.30
C LEU A 654 -50.56 -19.71 -3.33
N SER A 655 -49.27 -20.05 -3.20
CA SER A 655 -48.76 -20.87 -2.09
C SER A 655 -47.40 -20.32 -1.59
N PRO A 656 -47.06 -20.47 -0.29
CA PRO A 656 -46.17 -19.50 0.36
C PRO A 656 -44.70 -19.94 0.49
N CYS A 657 -43.77 -19.19 -0.12
CA CYS A 657 -42.36 -19.25 0.27
C CYS A 657 -42.16 -18.54 1.63
N SER A 658 -41.72 -19.26 2.66
CA SER A 658 -41.63 -18.80 4.05
C SER A 658 -40.35 -18.00 4.33
N SER A 659 -40.26 -16.81 3.75
CA SER A 659 -39.03 -16.02 3.58
C SER A 659 -38.43 -15.34 4.83
N GLN A 660 -38.41 -16.01 6.00
CA GLN A 660 -37.58 -15.57 7.16
C GLN A 660 -36.06 -15.66 6.88
N ARG A 661 -35.67 -16.21 5.73
CA ARG A 661 -34.33 -16.11 5.14
C ARG A 661 -34.46 -15.84 3.64
N CYS A 662 -34.27 -14.60 3.22
CA CYS A 662 -33.82 -14.34 1.85
C CYS A 662 -32.33 -14.66 1.82
N LEU A 663 -31.98 -15.89 1.40
CA LEU A 663 -30.58 -16.34 1.42
C LEU A 663 -29.70 -15.40 0.59
N LEU A 664 -30.07 -15.12 -0.66
CA LEU A 664 -29.29 -14.26 -1.57
C LEU A 664 -28.87 -12.92 -0.95
N ALA A 665 -29.81 -12.12 -0.41
CA ALA A 665 -29.49 -10.81 0.16
C ALA A 665 -28.66 -10.91 1.46
N GLN A 666 -28.91 -11.94 2.29
CA GLN A 666 -28.10 -12.18 3.49
C GLN A 666 -26.70 -12.70 3.13
N GLU A 667 -26.59 -13.49 2.05
CA GLU A 667 -25.37 -14.10 1.54
C GLU A 667 -24.49 -13.08 0.81
N GLU A 668 -25.05 -12.17 0.01
CA GLU A 668 -24.33 -11.00 -0.51
C GLU A 668 -23.75 -10.14 0.62
N GLN A 669 -24.53 -9.83 1.66
CA GLN A 669 -24.02 -9.09 2.81
C GLN A 669 -22.94 -9.88 3.58
N LEU A 670 -23.06 -11.20 3.69
CA LEU A 670 -22.04 -12.05 4.30
C LEU A 670 -20.77 -12.16 3.45
N LEU A 671 -20.90 -12.20 2.13
CA LEU A 671 -19.80 -12.23 1.16
C LEU A 671 -19.05 -10.90 1.17
N GLN A 672 -19.74 -9.77 1.00
CA GLN A 672 -19.11 -8.44 0.97
C GLN A 672 -18.39 -8.10 2.29
N THR A 673 -19.03 -8.39 3.44
CA THR A 673 -18.40 -8.19 4.76
C THR A 673 -17.36 -9.26 5.09
N GLY A 674 -17.52 -10.49 4.58
CA GLY A 674 -16.59 -11.59 4.69
C GLY A 674 -15.29 -11.30 3.94
N ASP A 675 -15.36 -10.92 2.67
CA ASP A 675 -14.21 -10.54 1.85
C ASP A 675 -13.47 -9.32 2.40
N GLN A 676 -14.19 -8.34 2.98
CA GLN A 676 -13.52 -7.21 3.61
C GLN A 676 -12.72 -7.64 4.85
N GLN A 677 -13.20 -8.63 5.59
CA GLN A 677 -12.47 -9.20 6.72
C GLN A 677 -11.35 -10.14 6.25
N LEU A 678 -11.56 -10.97 5.24
CA LEU A 678 -10.57 -11.86 4.65
C LEU A 678 -9.38 -11.07 4.08
N ALA A 679 -9.65 -10.00 3.31
CA ALA A 679 -8.63 -9.12 2.75
C ALA A 679 -7.72 -8.49 3.81
N ARG A 680 -8.28 -8.11 4.97
CA ARG A 680 -7.46 -7.59 6.10
C ARG A 680 -6.52 -8.64 6.69
N HIS A 681 -6.95 -9.90 6.76
CA HIS A 681 -6.10 -11.00 7.25
C HIS A 681 -5.01 -11.38 6.23
N VAL A 682 -5.34 -11.37 4.93
CA VAL A 682 -4.35 -11.52 3.84
C VAL A 682 -3.30 -10.40 3.92
N LEU A 683 -3.74 -9.15 4.12
CA LEU A 683 -2.85 -8.00 4.24
C LEU A 683 -1.95 -8.07 5.49
N LEU A 684 -2.48 -8.52 6.63
CA LEU A 684 -1.69 -8.80 7.84
C LEU A 684 -0.60 -9.85 7.57
N CYS A 685 -0.96 -10.99 6.97
CA CYS A 685 0.01 -12.04 6.63
C CYS A 685 1.12 -11.49 5.73
N LEU A 686 0.78 -10.77 4.66
CA LEU A 686 1.76 -10.21 3.73
C LEU A 686 2.75 -9.25 4.39
N LEU A 687 2.28 -8.35 5.27
CA LEU A 687 3.15 -7.41 5.97
C LEU A 687 4.07 -8.11 6.98
N LEU A 688 3.61 -9.19 7.62
CA LEU A 688 4.43 -9.96 8.55
C LEU A 688 5.42 -10.92 7.85
N ILE A 689 5.11 -11.39 6.63
CA ILE A 689 6.03 -12.15 5.78
C ILE A 689 7.28 -11.32 5.41
N VAL A 690 7.17 -10.00 5.26
CA VAL A 690 8.35 -9.11 5.08
C VAL A 690 9.29 -9.22 6.28
N GLY A 691 8.73 -9.20 7.50
CA GLY A 691 9.49 -9.42 8.73
C GLY A 691 10.12 -10.82 8.81
N LEU A 692 9.40 -11.86 8.38
CA LEU A 692 9.96 -13.21 8.27
C LEU A 692 11.16 -13.26 7.31
N PHE A 693 11.05 -12.65 6.13
CA PHE A 693 12.18 -12.61 5.18
C PHE A 693 13.40 -11.88 5.75
N ALA A 694 13.23 -10.76 6.45
CA ALA A 694 14.34 -10.07 7.12
C ALA A 694 15.02 -10.97 8.17
N ASN A 695 14.24 -11.66 9.02
CA ASN A 695 14.77 -12.60 10.01
C ASN A 695 15.50 -13.80 9.35
N LEU A 696 14.96 -14.34 8.25
CA LEU A 696 15.64 -15.40 7.51
C LEU A 696 16.96 -14.93 6.92
N SER A 697 16.98 -13.77 6.26
CA SER A 697 18.21 -13.18 5.73
C SER A 697 19.25 -12.93 6.84
N SER A 698 18.84 -12.47 8.02
CA SER A 698 19.73 -12.31 9.18
C SER A 698 20.34 -13.64 9.63
N CYS A 699 19.51 -14.68 9.78
CA CYS A 699 19.99 -16.00 10.19
C CYS A 699 20.92 -16.64 9.15
N LEU A 700 20.62 -16.48 7.86
CA LEU A 700 21.47 -16.98 6.77
C LEU A 700 22.79 -16.22 6.69
N TRP A 701 22.77 -14.88 6.85
CA TRP A 701 23.99 -14.07 6.87
C TRP A 701 24.99 -14.59 7.90
N TRP A 702 24.55 -14.72 9.14
CA TRP A 702 25.41 -15.13 10.26
C TRP A 702 25.80 -16.62 10.19
N LEU A 703 25.04 -17.46 9.47
CA LEU A 703 25.41 -18.86 9.24
C LEU A 703 26.52 -19.02 8.18
N PHE A 704 26.58 -18.12 7.19
CA PHE A 704 27.55 -18.19 6.09
C PHE A 704 28.78 -17.28 6.26
N ASN A 705 28.61 -16.09 6.86
CA ASN A 705 29.68 -15.11 7.02
C ASN A 705 30.32 -15.21 8.42
N GLN A 706 31.65 -15.18 8.47
CA GLN A 706 32.40 -15.33 9.73
C GLN A 706 32.55 -14.03 10.52
N GLU A 707 32.41 -12.87 9.86
CA GLU A 707 32.46 -11.55 10.49
C GLU A 707 31.11 -10.81 10.34
N PRO A 708 30.63 -10.12 11.39
CA PRO A 708 29.42 -9.29 11.33
C PRO A 708 29.71 -7.97 10.61
N GLY A 709 29.79 -8.01 9.28
CA GLY A 709 29.88 -6.82 8.43
C GLY A 709 28.70 -5.86 8.64
N ARG A 710 28.86 -4.57 8.28
CA ARG A 710 27.87 -3.51 8.59
C ARG A 710 26.45 -3.83 8.12
N LEU A 711 26.28 -4.59 7.03
CA LEU A 711 24.98 -5.05 6.55
C LEU A 711 24.22 -5.92 7.57
N TYR A 712 24.94 -6.80 8.27
CA TYR A 712 24.36 -7.66 9.30
C TYR A 712 23.64 -6.83 10.35
N VAL A 713 24.25 -5.70 10.70
CA VAL A 713 23.79 -4.77 11.72
C VAL A 713 22.55 -4.01 11.29
N GLU A 714 22.55 -3.48 10.06
CA GLU A 714 21.37 -2.85 9.46
C GLU A 714 20.20 -3.84 9.39
N LEU A 715 20.48 -5.08 8.98
CA LEU A 715 19.52 -6.17 8.90
C LEU A 715 19.02 -6.62 10.29
N GLN A 716 19.87 -6.64 11.32
CA GLN A 716 19.49 -6.94 12.70
C GLN A 716 18.62 -5.83 13.29
N PHE A 717 18.90 -4.55 12.99
CA PHE A 717 18.01 -3.44 13.31
C PHE A 717 16.64 -3.61 12.65
N PHE A 718 16.59 -3.95 11.35
CA PHE A 718 15.33 -4.26 10.68
C PHE A 718 14.58 -5.42 11.34
N CYS A 719 15.28 -6.48 11.74
CA CYS A 719 14.68 -7.60 12.46
C CYS A 719 14.09 -7.15 13.81
N ALA A 720 14.80 -6.33 14.59
CA ALA A 720 14.29 -5.77 15.84
C ALA A 720 13.00 -4.96 15.62
N VAL A 721 12.99 -4.05 14.64
CA VAL A 721 11.80 -3.25 14.27
C VAL A 721 10.64 -4.15 13.82
N PHE A 722 10.89 -5.15 12.97
CA PHE A 722 9.84 -6.06 12.48
C PHE A 722 9.40 -7.14 13.47
N ASN A 723 10.19 -7.44 14.51
CA ASN A 723 9.82 -8.41 15.54
C ASN A 723 8.98 -7.74 16.64
N PHE A 724 9.41 -6.58 17.13
CA PHE A 724 8.72 -5.90 18.22
C PHE A 724 7.66 -4.92 17.73
N GLY A 725 7.81 -4.33 16.53
CA GLY A 725 6.87 -3.37 15.95
C GLY A 725 5.59 -3.96 15.34
N GLN A 726 5.39 -5.28 15.41
CA GLN A 726 4.22 -5.95 14.80
C GLN A 726 2.87 -5.43 15.34
N GLY A 727 2.86 -4.89 16.56
CA GLY A 727 1.69 -4.25 17.16
C GLY A 727 1.15 -3.08 16.35
N PHE A 728 2.01 -2.29 15.69
CA PHE A 728 1.57 -1.20 14.80
C PHE A 728 0.85 -1.73 13.56
N ILE A 729 1.37 -2.82 12.98
CA ILE A 729 0.77 -3.49 11.81
C ILE A 729 -0.61 -4.04 12.20
N SER A 730 -0.67 -4.79 13.30
CA SER A 730 -1.91 -5.32 13.89
C SER A 730 -2.94 -4.22 14.22
N PHE A 731 -2.49 -3.09 14.77
CA PHE A 731 -3.33 -1.94 15.08
C PHE A 731 -3.86 -1.23 13.83
N GLY A 732 -3.03 -1.02 12.80
CA GLY A 732 -3.49 -0.47 11.52
C GLY A 732 -4.58 -1.34 10.87
N MET A 733 -4.50 -2.66 11.04
CA MET A 733 -5.43 -3.61 10.43
C MET A 733 -6.73 -3.85 11.22
N PHE A 734 -6.70 -3.83 12.56
CA PHE A 734 -7.86 -4.15 13.41
C PHE A 734 -8.19 -3.08 14.46
N GLY A 735 -7.18 -2.35 14.95
CA GLY A 735 -7.30 -1.28 15.94
C GLY A 735 -7.92 0.03 15.43
N LEU A 736 -8.25 0.14 14.14
CA LEU A 736 -8.88 1.31 13.51
C LEU A 736 -10.26 1.03 12.88
N ASP A 737 -10.88 -0.12 13.14
CA ASP A 737 -12.11 -0.52 12.42
C ASP A 737 -13.35 0.31 12.80
N LYS A 738 -13.84 1.13 11.85
CA LYS A 738 -15.06 1.95 11.97
C LYS A 738 -16.27 1.17 12.50
N HIS A 739 -16.45 -0.09 12.11
CA HIS A 739 -17.60 -0.90 12.54
C HIS A 739 -17.43 -1.48 13.97
N LEU A 740 -16.20 -1.69 14.45
CA LEU A 740 -15.93 -2.25 15.78
C LEU A 740 -15.66 -1.18 16.84
N ILE A 741 -15.25 0.02 16.42
CA ILE A 741 -14.83 1.11 17.31
C ILE A 741 -15.79 2.27 17.20
N ILE A 742 -15.91 2.88 16.01
CA ILE A 742 -16.64 4.15 15.87
C ILE A 742 -18.13 3.97 16.20
N LEU A 743 -18.80 2.91 15.75
CA LEU A 743 -20.23 2.73 16.08
C LEU A 743 -20.52 2.51 17.59
N PRO A 744 -19.88 1.56 18.30
CA PRO A 744 -20.11 1.39 19.74
C PRO A 744 -19.49 2.49 20.61
N PHE A 745 -18.34 3.06 20.23
CA PHE A 745 -17.76 4.20 20.97
C PHE A 745 -18.60 5.46 20.77
N LYS A 746 -19.08 5.74 19.55
CA LYS A 746 -20.07 6.82 19.30
C LYS A 746 -21.31 6.61 20.17
N ARG A 747 -21.95 5.44 20.14
CA ARG A 747 -23.12 5.17 21.01
C ARG A 747 -22.83 5.33 22.50
N ARG A 748 -21.65 4.92 22.98
CA ARG A 748 -21.27 5.05 24.40
C ARG A 748 -20.87 6.48 24.77
N LEU A 749 -20.32 7.24 23.84
CA LEU A 749 -20.00 8.65 23.96
C LEU A 749 -21.27 9.52 23.91
N GLU A 750 -22.22 9.20 23.02
CA GLU A 750 -23.57 9.76 22.97
C GLU A 750 -24.38 9.40 24.22
N PHE A 751 -24.16 8.25 24.85
CA PHE A 751 -24.72 7.92 26.17
C PHE A 751 -24.09 8.74 27.32
N LEU A 752 -22.78 9.02 27.25
CA LEU A 752 -22.06 9.83 28.24
C LEU A 752 -22.33 11.34 28.11
N TRP A 753 -22.52 11.85 26.89
CA TRP A 753 -22.92 13.25 26.63
C TRP A 753 -24.44 13.46 26.67
N GLY A 754 -25.24 12.42 26.39
CA GLY A 754 -26.70 12.47 26.30
C GLY A 754 -27.43 12.78 27.61
N ALA A 755 -26.72 12.76 28.75
CA ALA A 755 -27.21 13.31 30.01
C ALA A 755 -27.14 14.85 30.10
N ARG A 756 -26.63 15.54 29.06
CA ARG A 756 -26.42 17.01 29.07
C ARG A 756 -26.67 17.75 27.75
N THR A 757 -27.06 17.07 26.68
CA THR A 757 -27.45 17.71 25.41
C THR A 757 -28.69 17.03 24.80
N VAL A 758 -29.86 17.36 25.33
CA VAL A 758 -31.17 17.12 24.68
C VAL A 758 -31.80 18.48 24.37
N GLU A 759 -31.03 19.31 23.68
CA GLU A 759 -31.43 20.56 23.04
C GLU A 759 -30.37 20.90 21.98
N GLN A 760 -30.76 21.64 20.95
CA GLN A 760 -29.91 22.07 19.83
C GLN A 760 -29.10 20.96 19.12
N ARG A 761 -29.76 20.25 18.20
CA ARG A 761 -29.08 19.65 17.04
C ARG A 761 -29.73 20.01 15.70
N GLU A 762 -30.12 21.27 15.58
CA GLU A 762 -30.40 21.90 14.28
C GLU A 762 -29.07 22.12 13.54
N SER A 763 -28.56 21.06 12.91
CA SER A 763 -27.61 21.25 11.80
C SER A 763 -28.38 21.88 10.65
N SER A 764 -28.02 23.12 10.27
CA SER A 764 -28.75 23.94 9.30
C SER A 764 -28.91 23.24 7.95
N VAL A 765 -30.05 22.58 7.76
CA VAL A 765 -30.52 22.09 6.46
C VAL A 765 -30.73 23.31 5.55
N PRO A 766 -30.20 23.33 4.31
CA PRO A 766 -30.39 24.45 3.39
C PRO A 766 -31.87 24.83 3.23
N GLU A 767 -32.14 26.13 3.19
CA GLU A 767 -33.50 26.68 3.22
C GLU A 767 -34.40 26.11 2.11
N GLU A 768 -33.85 25.88 0.92
CA GLU A 768 -34.52 25.19 -0.19
C GLU A 768 -35.04 23.80 0.22
N ILE A 769 -34.20 22.98 0.87
CA ILE A 769 -34.56 21.63 1.33
C ILE A 769 -35.59 21.72 2.47
N ARG A 770 -35.46 22.71 3.37
CA ARG A 770 -36.45 22.96 4.43
C ARG A 770 -37.83 23.28 3.83
N MET A 771 -37.88 24.15 2.82
CA MET A 771 -39.10 24.51 2.09
C MET A 771 -39.69 23.32 1.32
N THR A 772 -38.89 22.56 0.56
CA THR A 772 -39.37 21.33 -0.13
C THR A 772 -39.96 20.33 0.86
N CYS A 773 -39.30 20.10 2.00
CA CYS A 773 -39.79 19.17 3.02
C CYS A 773 -41.06 19.67 3.70
N GLN A 774 -41.18 20.97 3.99
CA GLN A 774 -42.41 21.55 4.53
C GLN A 774 -43.58 21.43 3.54
N GLN A 775 -43.38 21.80 2.27
CA GLN A 775 -44.40 21.66 1.21
C GLN A 775 -44.83 20.20 1.05
N PHE A 776 -43.89 19.26 0.99
CA PHE A 776 -44.20 17.84 0.90
C PHE A 776 -45.00 17.36 2.13
N VAL A 777 -44.58 17.71 3.35
CA VAL A 777 -45.31 17.35 4.58
C VAL A 777 -46.73 17.93 4.60
N SER A 778 -46.90 19.20 4.25
CA SER A 778 -48.18 19.91 4.38
C SER A 778 -49.23 19.54 3.33
N TYR A 779 -48.82 19.19 2.10
CA TYR A 779 -49.75 18.99 0.98
C TYR A 779 -49.74 17.58 0.37
N HIS A 780 -48.65 16.83 0.54
CA HIS A 780 -48.38 15.62 -0.26
C HIS A 780 -48.18 14.34 0.56
N ARG A 781 -47.63 14.44 1.79
CA ARG A 781 -47.25 13.29 2.63
C ARG A 781 -48.40 12.33 2.90
N ASP A 782 -49.57 12.81 3.30
CA ASP A 782 -50.69 11.93 3.66
C ASP A 782 -51.30 11.22 2.45
N VAL A 783 -51.22 11.82 1.25
CA VAL A 783 -51.63 11.20 -0.01
C VAL A 783 -50.59 10.18 -0.46
N CYS A 784 -49.30 10.55 -0.40
CA CYS A 784 -48.16 9.68 -0.71
C CYS A 784 -48.13 8.44 0.19
N VAL A 785 -48.30 8.61 1.50
CA VAL A 785 -48.38 7.49 2.44
C VAL A 785 -49.53 6.55 2.08
N ARG A 786 -50.70 7.06 1.69
CA ARG A 786 -51.83 6.20 1.30
C ARG A 786 -51.65 5.49 -0.05
N SER A 787 -50.77 5.96 -0.93
CA SER A 787 -50.53 5.35 -2.26
C SER A 787 -49.36 4.37 -2.26
N ILE A 788 -48.18 4.77 -1.78
CA ILE A 788 -46.95 3.97 -1.90
C ILE A 788 -46.62 3.13 -0.67
N VAL A 789 -47.11 3.51 0.52
CA VAL A 789 -46.83 2.76 1.75
C VAL A 789 -47.80 1.60 1.87
N GLN A 790 -47.25 0.39 1.90
CA GLN A 790 -48.01 -0.84 1.96
C GLN A 790 -47.40 -1.74 3.05
N ASP A 791 -48.22 -2.59 3.67
CA ASP A 791 -47.75 -3.55 4.67
C ASP A 791 -47.05 -4.74 3.98
N ARG A 792 -45.84 -4.48 3.46
CA ARG A 792 -45.07 -5.42 2.66
C ARG A 792 -44.49 -6.53 3.56
N ARG A 793 -44.71 -7.79 3.19
CA ARG A 793 -44.06 -8.96 3.84
C ARG A 793 -42.59 -9.04 3.43
N CYS A 794 -41.71 -8.48 4.25
CA CYS A 794 -40.28 -8.80 4.22
C CYS A 794 -40.04 -10.09 5.02
N GLY A 795 -40.51 -11.21 4.47
CA GLY A 795 -40.42 -12.52 5.13
C GLY A 795 -41.61 -12.86 6.03
N THR A 796 -41.34 -13.56 7.12
CA THR A 796 -42.32 -13.85 8.18
C THR A 796 -42.64 -12.64 9.07
N LYS A 797 -41.97 -11.51 8.85
CA LYS A 797 -42.37 -10.21 9.41
C LYS A 797 -43.03 -9.39 8.30
N THR A 798 -44.29 -9.03 8.51
CA THR A 798 -44.82 -7.80 7.92
C THR A 798 -44.01 -6.64 8.48
N VAL A 799 -43.36 -5.88 7.59
CA VAL A 799 -42.80 -4.58 7.95
C VAL A 799 -43.85 -3.59 7.52
N THR A 800 -44.58 -3.05 8.49
CA THR A 800 -45.60 -2.03 8.25
C THR A 800 -44.92 -0.68 8.02
N GLY A 801 -45.52 0.18 7.21
CA GLY A 801 -45.00 1.54 7.02
C GLY A 801 -43.85 1.73 6.02
N VAL A 802 -43.62 0.80 5.07
CA VAL A 802 -42.52 0.87 4.08
C VAL A 802 -42.96 0.98 2.62
N PHE A 803 -42.06 1.52 1.79
CA PHE A 803 -42.20 1.69 0.33
C PHE A 803 -40.84 1.47 -0.37
N PHE A 804 -40.83 1.24 -1.70
CA PHE A 804 -39.58 1.20 -2.46
C PHE A 804 -39.18 2.58 -3.01
N GLY A 805 -37.88 2.82 -3.20
CA GLY A 805 -37.39 4.05 -3.83
C GLY A 805 -38.04 4.33 -5.19
N CYS A 806 -38.17 3.29 -6.03
CA CYS A 806 -38.89 3.37 -7.29
C CYS A 806 -40.41 3.64 -7.17
N ASP A 807 -41.06 3.24 -6.06
CA ASP A 807 -42.48 3.55 -5.83
C ASP A 807 -42.66 5.06 -5.62
N LEU A 808 -41.77 5.69 -4.83
CA LEU A 808 -41.79 7.13 -4.62
C LEU A 808 -41.45 7.91 -5.88
N VAL A 809 -40.47 7.45 -6.68
CA VAL A 809 -40.13 8.07 -7.98
C VAL A 809 -41.33 8.04 -8.94
N ASN A 810 -42.02 6.91 -9.05
CA ASN A 810 -43.23 6.82 -9.87
C ASN A 810 -44.32 7.79 -9.37
N TRP A 811 -44.58 7.82 -8.07
CA TRP A 811 -45.62 8.67 -7.48
C TRP A 811 -45.32 10.18 -7.60
N LEU A 812 -44.06 10.59 -7.49
CA LEU A 812 -43.64 11.98 -7.71
C LEU A 812 -43.92 12.45 -9.15
N LEU A 813 -43.83 11.55 -10.13
CA LEU A 813 -44.15 11.81 -11.53
C LEU A 813 -45.66 11.83 -11.77
N GLU A 814 -46.39 10.86 -11.22
CA GLU A 814 -47.86 10.77 -11.30
C GLU A 814 -48.57 12.02 -10.73
N VAL A 815 -47.99 12.65 -9.70
CA VAL A 815 -48.50 13.87 -9.06
C VAL A 815 -47.89 15.16 -9.65
N GLY A 816 -46.94 15.05 -10.58
CA GLY A 816 -46.30 16.21 -11.22
C GLY A 816 -45.39 17.03 -10.31
N LEU A 817 -44.83 16.41 -9.26
CA LEU A 817 -43.82 17.00 -8.37
C LEU A 817 -42.39 16.90 -8.93
N ALA A 818 -42.22 16.15 -10.01
CA ALA A 818 -41.02 16.08 -10.84
C ALA A 818 -41.44 15.90 -12.32
N LEU A 819 -40.61 16.37 -13.24
CA LEU A 819 -40.81 16.25 -14.69
C LEU A 819 -40.17 14.98 -15.26
N ASP A 820 -39.11 14.46 -14.64
CA ASP A 820 -38.41 13.25 -15.04
C ASP A 820 -37.87 12.43 -13.83
N ARG A 821 -37.41 11.20 -14.09
CA ARG A 821 -36.96 10.27 -13.03
C ARG A 821 -35.72 10.78 -12.28
N GLY A 822 -34.85 11.55 -12.94
CA GLY A 822 -33.69 12.18 -12.33
C GLY A 822 -34.08 13.30 -11.37
N GLU A 823 -35.00 14.18 -11.78
CA GLU A 823 -35.56 15.19 -10.87
C GLU A 823 -36.29 14.55 -9.68
N ALA A 824 -37.04 13.46 -9.89
CA ALA A 824 -37.68 12.70 -8.82
C ALA A 824 -36.67 12.06 -7.84
N VAL A 825 -35.50 11.60 -8.32
CA VAL A 825 -34.41 11.13 -7.45
C VAL A 825 -33.80 12.28 -6.64
N VAL A 826 -33.58 13.45 -7.26
CA VAL A 826 -33.11 14.65 -6.54
C VAL A 826 -34.14 15.10 -5.48
N TYR A 827 -35.44 15.01 -5.77
CA TYR A 827 -36.50 15.28 -4.82
C TYR A 827 -36.47 14.28 -3.64
N GLY A 828 -36.33 12.98 -3.93
CA GLY A 828 -36.18 11.94 -2.91
C GLY A 828 -34.93 12.14 -2.05
N GLU A 829 -33.80 12.57 -2.63
CA GLU A 829 -32.61 12.98 -1.87
C GLU A 829 -32.89 14.16 -0.93
N LYS A 830 -33.63 15.18 -1.38
CA LYS A 830 -34.03 16.31 -0.52
C LYS A 830 -34.86 15.82 0.68
N LEU A 831 -35.80 14.89 0.46
CA LEU A 831 -36.61 14.30 1.53
C LEU A 831 -35.79 13.43 2.51
N VAL A 832 -34.75 12.72 2.04
CA VAL A 832 -33.79 12.03 2.92
C VAL A 832 -32.95 13.04 3.73
N LYS A 833 -32.41 14.07 3.06
CA LYS A 833 -31.56 15.11 3.67
C LYS A 833 -32.31 15.97 4.69
N GLY A 834 -33.62 16.18 4.48
CA GLY A 834 -34.53 16.80 5.46
C GLY A 834 -35.16 15.84 6.47
N GLY A 835 -34.81 14.55 6.46
CA GLY A 835 -35.25 13.56 7.46
C GLY A 835 -36.72 13.12 7.37
N ILE A 836 -37.42 13.42 6.28
CA ILE A 836 -38.83 13.03 6.07
C ILE A 836 -38.96 11.53 5.75
N ILE A 837 -37.99 10.98 5.03
CA ILE A 837 -37.88 9.56 4.67
C ILE A 837 -36.48 9.04 4.99
N GLN A 838 -36.35 7.74 5.23
CA GLN A 838 -35.07 7.12 5.62
C GLN A 838 -34.98 5.68 5.09
N HIS A 839 -33.79 5.27 4.63
CA HIS A 839 -33.51 3.87 4.26
C HIS A 839 -33.44 2.99 5.50
N ILE A 840 -34.01 1.78 5.47
CA ILE A 840 -34.13 0.91 6.68
C ILE A 840 -32.79 0.64 7.39
N THR A 841 -31.68 0.52 6.66
CA THR A 841 -30.35 0.32 7.26
C THR A 841 -29.59 1.61 7.54
N ASN A 842 -30.03 2.74 6.96
CA ASN A 842 -29.37 4.04 7.00
C ASN A 842 -27.94 4.08 6.38
N ASP A 843 -27.60 3.13 5.50
CA ASP A 843 -26.29 3.07 4.80
C ASP A 843 -26.29 3.66 3.36
N PHE A 844 -27.47 3.95 2.80
CA PHE A 844 -27.65 4.30 1.39
C PHE A 844 -28.31 5.67 1.22
N GLU A 845 -27.89 6.39 0.17
CA GLU A 845 -28.57 7.60 -0.34
C GLU A 845 -29.88 7.21 -1.07
N PHE A 846 -30.68 8.19 -1.51
CA PHE A 846 -31.92 7.89 -2.21
C PHE A 846 -31.63 7.38 -3.64
N ARG A 847 -32.38 6.36 -4.09
CA ARG A 847 -32.23 5.78 -5.43
C ARG A 847 -33.55 5.30 -6.01
N ASP A 848 -33.66 5.36 -7.34
CA ASP A 848 -34.72 4.75 -8.14
C ASP A 848 -34.52 3.23 -8.27
N GLU A 849 -34.45 2.54 -7.14
CA GLU A 849 -34.20 1.11 -7.03
C GLU A 849 -35.23 0.46 -6.10
N ARG A 850 -35.30 -0.88 -6.08
CA ARG A 850 -36.10 -1.66 -5.11
C ARG A 850 -35.45 -1.73 -3.72
N LEU A 851 -34.87 -0.61 -3.27
CA LEU A 851 -34.39 -0.41 -1.90
C LEU A 851 -35.56 0.05 -1.01
N TYR A 852 -35.56 -0.36 0.26
CA TYR A 852 -36.66 -0.13 1.18
C TYR A 852 -36.47 1.15 2.01
N TYR A 853 -37.48 2.01 2.00
CA TYR A 853 -37.53 3.24 2.77
C TYR A 853 -38.79 3.27 3.66
N HIS A 854 -38.75 4.04 4.75
CA HIS A 854 -39.91 4.37 5.58
C HIS A 854 -40.04 5.87 5.78
N PHE A 855 -41.25 6.35 6.06
CA PHE A 855 -41.47 7.72 6.53
C PHE A 855 -41.10 7.84 8.00
N THR A 856 -40.35 8.89 8.34
CA THR A 856 -39.96 9.15 9.74
C THR A 856 -41.21 9.55 10.54
N ALA A 857 -41.31 9.04 11.77
CA ALA A 857 -42.31 9.48 12.72
C ALA A 857 -42.03 10.94 13.12
N MET A 858 -43.00 11.83 12.92
CA MET A 858 -42.90 13.19 13.43
C MET A 858 -43.14 13.17 14.94
N THR A 859 -42.11 13.46 15.71
CA THR A 859 -42.30 14.00 17.06
C THR A 859 -43.08 15.31 16.93
N THR A 860 -44.19 15.45 17.65
CA THR A 860 -45.09 16.60 17.55
C THR A 860 -44.46 17.87 18.12
N ALA A 861 -43.75 18.61 17.26
CA ALA A 861 -43.17 19.92 17.56
C ALA A 861 -43.80 21.06 16.72
N ILE A 862 -44.95 20.79 16.07
CA ILE A 862 -45.68 21.74 15.20
C ILE A 862 -47.18 21.74 15.54
N GLN A 863 -47.51 21.64 16.83
CA GLN A 863 -48.86 21.92 17.36
C GLN A 863 -48.86 23.09 18.35
N ASP A 864 -47.76 23.32 19.09
CA ASP A 864 -47.60 24.48 19.97
C ASP A 864 -47.63 25.82 19.22
N SER A 865 -47.37 25.82 17.91
CA SER A 865 -47.51 27.01 17.05
C SER A 865 -48.96 27.38 16.71
N ARG A 866 -49.96 26.56 17.06
CA ARG A 866 -51.40 26.93 16.99
C ARG A 866 -52.01 27.15 18.36
N GLY A 867 -51.57 26.42 19.39
CA GLY A 867 -52.02 26.66 20.77
C GLY A 867 -51.70 28.07 21.30
N ASN A 868 -50.70 28.74 20.71
CA ASN A 868 -50.18 30.03 21.18
C ASN A 868 -50.76 31.27 20.48
N GLU A 869 -51.63 31.11 19.46
CA GLU A 869 -52.37 32.24 18.86
C GLU A 869 -53.71 32.49 19.58
N ASP A 870 -54.46 31.43 19.91
CA ASP A 870 -55.71 31.56 20.65
C ASP A 870 -55.48 32.04 22.10
N ALA A 871 -54.38 31.62 22.72
CA ALA A 871 -53.92 32.11 24.04
C ALA A 871 -53.43 33.58 24.02
N LEU A 872 -53.36 34.22 22.85
CA LEU A 872 -53.08 35.66 22.70
C LEU A 872 -54.34 36.48 22.35
N ARG A 873 -55.53 35.87 22.39
CA ARG A 873 -56.82 36.51 22.08
C ARG A 873 -57.89 36.34 23.18
N SER A 874 -57.52 35.78 24.33
CA SER A 874 -58.33 35.69 25.55
C SER A 874 -57.69 36.46 26.71
#